data_AF-A0A523VNJ1-F1
#
_entry.id   AF-A0A523VNJ1-F1
#
_cell.length_a   1.000
_cell.length_b   1.000
_cell.length_c   1.000
_cell.angle_alpha   90.00
_cell.angle_beta   90.00
_cell.angle_gamma   90.00
#
_symmetry.space_group_name_H-M   'P 1'
#
loop_
_entity.id
_entity.type
_entity.pdbx_description
1 polymer ?
#
loop_
_entity_poly.entity_id
_entity_poly.type
_entity_poly.pdbx_seq_one_letter_code
_entity_poly.pdbx_strand_id
1 'polypeptide(L)'
;MEESLTHKLLTNIEKHIENFENKKFLEKEDSRSLGIIYTPKELVDYIVSNIFRIYFEKIINFQNLNNNVKNLEGKIPLIIANQKTKENLTKIIKNVRILDPSCGSGRFLITIAEKLYQLHRILNPELSDYDIKKAIIQKNLYGIEIDNSAYIISKLRLIKWLISTNVDLSILHNIDLKNLNLTNFNQIIEKFDLKFNIFNFDFLLEFRSDKFDIIIGNPPYVENKKIKDIEFKKKITKRFKTAYRLFDLSIIFIERSLELLKNNGYLSFILPNKFLSADYGIKIRKLLLNESEIKEIVNISSLPIFQKTATYPIILTLKKGKQSEEQEVNVKIFNGMDELLENSNIRTIKFHQNIIHKFPSKVIPISGNIKLITYLFKNFKTFAETVKDLKIIYRPFGFLKYRKHFDNVSDERQSDNDLLLIGTGNIEKYHVKFNKRIKIAGKDIEISYFPYNPNFEHIWSDLSCEKLIFREIAKDLTCCYDPGIFTNITGLYFIKIDSFNTDQLFGLLTILNSNLLDLVFKTLFSTLHMAGGYLRFNGSFIKRLPLPRKFPLFLSQLGKMLQLLSQLKYDLDSKESEIVKNPELERFNNKYYNQIQNYLKFFKRLSNSLVKLLFLDEFYLESNLDYFILRELFDLNTEPKKIPHKFLIPRFDISNYKVYSLNELDSILTKIKKLYNRLHNNRGLINQIDDLMKNNLS
;
A
#
# COMPACT_ATOMS: atom_id res chain seq x y z
N MET A 1 37.62 -44.71 -11.36
CA MET A 1 37.32 -44.17 -10.03
C MET A 1 35.82 -44.25 -9.83
N GLU A 2 35.35 -45.20 -9.02
CA GLU A 2 33.92 -45.26 -8.69
C GLU A 2 33.57 -44.06 -7.81
N GLU A 3 32.67 -43.19 -8.29
CA GLU A 3 32.03 -42.20 -7.42
C GLU A 3 31.43 -42.90 -6.20
N SER A 4 31.74 -42.37 -5.00
CA SER A 4 31.17 -42.91 -3.77
C SER A 4 29.63 -42.90 -3.82
N LEU A 5 29.01 -43.90 -3.19
CA LEU A 5 27.55 -44.03 -3.11
C LEU A 5 26.88 -42.73 -2.63
N THR A 6 27.54 -42.03 -1.70
CA THR A 6 27.16 -40.72 -1.17
C THR A 6 27.13 -39.65 -2.25
N HIS A 7 28.16 -39.57 -3.09
CA HIS A 7 28.22 -38.59 -4.16
C HIS A 7 27.09 -38.80 -5.18
N LYS A 8 26.86 -40.05 -5.60
CA LYS A 8 25.76 -40.39 -6.54
C LYS A 8 24.38 -40.02 -6.00
N LEU A 9 24.10 -40.33 -4.73
CA LEU A 9 22.83 -39.99 -4.11
C LEU A 9 22.63 -38.47 -3.99
N LEU A 10 23.65 -37.75 -3.53
CA LEU A 10 23.63 -36.29 -3.40
C LEU A 10 23.36 -35.61 -4.74
N THR A 11 24.09 -36.01 -5.79
CA THR A 11 23.95 -35.46 -7.15
C THR A 11 22.56 -35.72 -7.72
N ASN A 12 21.98 -36.91 -7.49
CA ASN A 12 20.62 -37.21 -7.96
C ASN A 12 19.52 -36.45 -7.22
N ILE A 13 19.64 -36.30 -5.90
CA ILE A 13 18.73 -35.48 -5.10
C ILE A 13 18.80 -34.03 -5.56
N GLU A 14 20.00 -33.49 -5.76
CA GLU A 14 20.23 -32.11 -6.22
C GLU A 14 19.60 -31.88 -7.60
N LYS A 15 19.88 -32.75 -8.57
CA LYS A 15 19.28 -32.70 -9.90
C LYS A 15 17.75 -32.70 -9.85
N HIS A 16 17.14 -33.48 -8.96
CA HIS A 16 15.69 -33.51 -8.80
C HIS A 16 15.12 -32.26 -8.16
N ILE A 17 15.79 -31.72 -7.13
CA ILE A 17 15.42 -30.45 -6.52
C ILE A 17 15.48 -29.33 -7.57
N GLU A 18 16.58 -29.25 -8.34
CA GLU A 18 16.75 -28.27 -9.41
C GLU A 18 15.71 -28.42 -10.51
N ASN A 19 15.46 -29.63 -10.99
CA ASN A 19 14.44 -29.89 -12.00
C ASN A 19 13.04 -29.48 -11.52
N PHE A 20 12.69 -29.80 -10.27
CA PHE A 20 11.42 -29.40 -9.67
C PHE A 20 11.27 -27.88 -9.60
N GLU A 21 12.30 -27.20 -9.11
CA GLU A 21 12.31 -25.74 -9.02
C GLU A 21 12.27 -25.10 -10.41
N ASN A 22 13.12 -25.54 -11.35
CA ASN A 22 13.17 -25.04 -12.72
C ASN A 22 11.83 -25.21 -13.44
N LYS A 23 11.15 -26.35 -13.26
CA LYS A 23 9.81 -26.57 -13.82
C LYS A 23 8.80 -25.55 -13.28
N LYS A 24 8.76 -25.34 -11.96
CA LYS A 24 7.90 -24.32 -11.34
C LYS A 24 8.31 -22.89 -11.70
N PHE A 25 9.58 -22.65 -12.03
CA PHE A 25 10.08 -21.35 -12.51
C PHE A 25 9.74 -21.05 -13.97
N LEU A 26 9.68 -22.06 -14.83
CA LEU A 26 9.41 -21.94 -16.27
C LEU A 26 7.90 -21.84 -16.56
N GLU A 27 7.05 -22.48 -15.76
CA GLU A 27 5.58 -22.38 -15.82
C GLU A 27 5.05 -21.04 -15.23
N LYS A 28 5.53 -19.90 -15.75
CA LYS A 28 5.27 -18.55 -15.20
C LYS A 28 3.80 -18.09 -15.25
N GLU A 29 2.95 -18.68 -16.09
CA GLU A 29 1.55 -18.26 -16.20
C GLU A 29 0.62 -19.02 -15.24
N ASP A 30 0.73 -20.35 -15.15
CA ASP A 30 -0.12 -21.16 -14.26
C ASP A 30 0.26 -21.06 -12.78
N SER A 31 1.56 -20.98 -12.45
CA SER A 31 2.04 -20.82 -11.06
C SER A 31 1.57 -19.52 -10.39
N ARG A 32 1.44 -18.43 -11.16
CA ARG A 32 0.88 -17.13 -10.71
C ARG A 32 -0.62 -17.19 -10.47
N SER A 33 -1.34 -18.09 -11.15
CA SER A 33 -2.77 -18.30 -10.93
C SER A 33 -3.02 -19.05 -9.62
N LEU A 34 -2.08 -19.93 -9.23
CA LEU A 34 -2.07 -20.70 -7.98
C LEU A 34 -1.42 -19.97 -6.80
N GLY A 35 -0.83 -18.79 -7.03
CA GLY A 35 -0.22 -17.97 -5.98
C GLY A 35 1.13 -18.48 -5.45
N ILE A 36 1.79 -19.38 -6.19
CA ILE A 36 3.09 -19.95 -5.83
C ILE A 36 4.19 -18.94 -6.17
N ILE A 37 4.92 -18.45 -5.16
CA ILE A 37 6.01 -17.50 -5.34
C ILE A 37 7.29 -18.06 -4.74
N TYR A 38 8.29 -18.25 -5.60
CA TYR A 38 9.61 -18.66 -5.18
C TYR A 38 10.28 -17.57 -4.35
N THR A 39 10.89 -17.95 -3.22
CA THR A 39 11.66 -17.03 -2.37
C THR A 39 13.16 -17.30 -2.56
N PRO A 40 13.94 -16.30 -3.03
CA PRO A 40 15.40 -16.41 -3.15
C PRO A 40 16.07 -16.81 -1.84
N LYS A 41 17.18 -17.57 -1.90
CA LYS A 41 17.87 -18.10 -0.72
C LYS A 41 18.31 -16.98 0.22
N GLU A 42 18.82 -15.91 -0.36
CA GLU A 42 19.35 -14.72 0.31
C GLU A 42 18.25 -14.02 1.13
N LEU A 43 17.04 -13.95 0.57
CA LEU A 43 15.88 -13.40 1.26
C LEU A 43 15.39 -14.31 2.40
N VAL A 44 15.38 -15.63 2.18
CA VAL A 44 15.05 -16.61 3.24
C VAL A 44 16.05 -16.48 4.40
N ASP A 45 17.35 -16.41 4.12
CA ASP A 45 18.40 -16.24 5.13
C ASP A 45 18.20 -14.97 5.95
N TYR A 46 17.91 -13.84 5.28
CA TYR A 46 17.58 -12.60 5.97
C TYR A 46 16.39 -12.77 6.92
N ILE A 47 15.29 -13.37 6.45
CA ILE A 47 14.05 -13.49 7.24
C ILE A 47 14.27 -14.39 8.46
N VAL A 48 14.91 -15.55 8.26
CA VAL A 48 15.24 -16.49 9.35
C VAL A 48 16.18 -15.82 10.35
N SER A 49 17.27 -15.21 9.87
CA SER A 49 18.24 -14.51 10.72
C SER A 49 17.59 -13.39 11.52
N ASN A 50 16.69 -12.63 10.91
CA ASN A 50 16.01 -11.51 11.56
C ASN A 50 15.01 -11.97 12.63
N ILE A 51 14.19 -13.00 12.39
CA ILE A 51 13.30 -13.52 13.44
C ILE A 51 14.10 -14.20 14.55
N PHE A 52 15.20 -14.90 14.24
CA PHE A 52 16.08 -15.49 15.26
C PHE A 52 16.69 -14.41 16.13
N ARG A 53 17.20 -13.33 15.53
CA ARG A 53 17.67 -12.15 16.25
C ARG A 53 16.59 -11.65 17.21
N ILE A 54 15.37 -11.38 16.73
CA ILE A 54 14.28 -10.85 17.56
C ILE A 54 13.87 -11.83 18.68
N TYR A 55 13.81 -13.12 18.39
CA TYR A 55 13.40 -14.17 19.32
C TYR A 55 14.44 -14.37 20.43
N PHE A 56 15.70 -14.60 20.06
CA PHE A 56 16.77 -14.89 21.00
C PHE A 56 17.27 -13.63 21.73
N GLU A 57 17.19 -12.43 21.13
CA GLU A 57 17.68 -11.21 21.80
C GLU A 57 16.94 -10.90 23.10
N LYS A 58 15.61 -11.11 23.10
CA LYS A 58 14.80 -10.90 24.30
C LYS A 58 15.04 -11.94 25.39
N ILE A 59 15.41 -13.15 24.99
CA ILE A 59 15.62 -14.27 25.91
C ILE A 59 16.95 -14.12 26.65
N ILE A 60 17.96 -13.58 25.97
CA ILE A 60 19.33 -13.47 26.47
C ILE A 60 19.58 -12.14 27.21
N ASN A 61 18.65 -11.17 27.12
CA ASN A 61 18.80 -9.82 27.70
C ASN A 61 20.14 -9.16 27.32
N PHE A 62 20.43 -9.08 26.02
CA PHE A 62 21.69 -8.50 25.51
C PHE A 62 21.88 -7.00 25.82
N GLN A 63 20.96 -6.32 26.52
CA GLN A 63 21.15 -4.92 26.92
C GLN A 63 22.40 -4.70 27.78
N ASN A 64 22.92 -5.75 28.43
CA ASN A 64 24.17 -5.72 29.21
C ASN A 64 25.42 -6.11 28.41
N LEU A 65 25.31 -6.36 27.10
CA LEU A 65 26.43 -6.79 26.25
C LEU A 65 26.68 -5.74 25.16
N ASN A 66 27.84 -5.09 25.20
CA ASN A 66 28.24 -3.93 24.37
C ASN A 66 27.61 -3.88 22.95
N ASN A 67 26.99 -2.74 22.63
CA ASN A 67 26.11 -2.49 21.48
C ASN A 67 26.78 -2.54 20.08
N ASN A 68 28.05 -2.91 19.95
CA ASN A 68 28.78 -2.83 18.68
C ASN A 68 28.66 -4.08 17.79
N VAL A 69 27.98 -5.14 18.23
CA VAL A 69 27.84 -6.38 17.47
C VAL A 69 26.45 -6.49 16.83
N LYS A 70 26.41 -6.45 15.50
CA LYS A 70 25.16 -6.42 14.70
C LYS A 70 24.48 -7.79 14.52
N ASN A 71 25.15 -8.90 14.80
CA ASN A 71 24.64 -10.27 14.56
C ASN A 71 24.71 -11.13 15.84
N LEU A 72 23.88 -12.19 15.88
CA LEU A 72 23.89 -13.14 17.01
C LEU A 72 25.26 -13.80 17.14
N GLU A 73 25.88 -14.16 16.00
CA GLU A 73 27.16 -14.86 15.88
C GLU A 73 28.31 -14.14 16.59
N GLY A 74 28.45 -12.82 16.40
CA GLY A 74 29.49 -12.07 17.10
C GLY A 74 29.25 -11.89 18.60
N LYS A 75 28.01 -12.12 19.09
CA LYS A 75 27.67 -12.08 20.53
C LYS A 75 27.88 -13.43 21.20
N ILE A 76 28.14 -14.50 20.43
CA ILE A 76 28.28 -15.86 20.96
C ILE A 76 29.44 -16.01 21.97
N PRO A 77 30.63 -15.39 21.79
CA PRO A 77 31.68 -15.45 22.80
C PRO A 77 31.22 -14.93 24.18
N LEU A 78 30.39 -13.88 24.19
CA LEU A 78 29.82 -13.31 25.42
C LEU A 78 28.75 -14.22 26.04
N ILE A 79 28.00 -14.93 25.21
CA ILE A 79 27.00 -15.93 25.66
C ILE A 79 27.71 -17.13 26.32
N ILE A 80 28.80 -17.62 25.73
CA ILE A 80 29.57 -18.75 26.28
C ILE A 80 30.21 -18.37 27.61
N ALA A 81 30.67 -17.13 27.76
CA ALA A 81 31.29 -16.65 28.99
C ALA A 81 30.33 -16.63 30.20
N ASN A 82 29.00 -16.58 29.97
CA ASN A 82 28.01 -16.63 31.03
C ASN A 82 27.29 -18.00 31.05
N GLN A 83 27.66 -18.85 32.01
CA GLN A 83 27.15 -20.21 32.13
C GLN A 83 25.61 -20.30 32.22
N LYS A 84 24.97 -19.39 32.96
CA LYS A 84 23.50 -19.35 33.10
C LYS A 84 22.82 -19.00 31.77
N THR A 85 23.39 -18.06 31.03
CA THR A 85 22.91 -17.69 29.69
C THR A 85 23.10 -18.84 28.70
N LYS A 86 24.26 -19.51 28.74
CA LYS A 86 24.56 -20.70 27.93
C LYS A 86 23.54 -21.82 28.19
N GLU A 87 23.29 -22.17 29.44
CA GLU A 87 22.33 -23.22 29.83
C GLU A 87 20.89 -22.91 29.37
N ASN A 88 20.44 -21.67 29.60
CA ASN A 88 19.13 -21.23 29.15
C ASN A 88 19.00 -21.29 27.63
N LEU A 89 20.00 -20.80 26.88
CA LEU A 89 19.99 -20.83 25.43
C LEU A 89 20.01 -22.27 24.89
N THR A 90 20.85 -23.14 25.44
CA THR A 90 20.89 -24.57 25.09
C THR A 90 19.54 -25.24 25.30
N LYS A 91 18.87 -24.97 26.43
CA LYS A 91 17.52 -25.49 26.71
C LYS A 91 16.50 -25.02 25.68
N ILE A 92 16.59 -23.77 25.25
CA ILE A 92 15.61 -23.18 24.32
C ILE A 92 15.82 -23.72 22.91
N ILE A 93 17.05 -23.75 22.40
CA ILE A 93 17.36 -24.26 21.05
C ILE A 93 16.98 -25.75 20.96
N LYS A 94 17.23 -26.54 22.01
CA LYS A 94 16.85 -27.97 22.04
C LYS A 94 15.33 -28.21 21.92
N ASN A 95 14.49 -27.25 22.31
CA ASN A 95 13.04 -27.44 22.44
C ASN A 95 12.20 -26.49 21.59
N VAL A 96 12.80 -25.50 20.91
CA VAL A 96 12.06 -24.51 20.12
C VAL A 96 11.34 -25.19 18.96
N ARG A 97 10.02 -25.00 18.85
CA ARG A 97 9.21 -25.55 17.75
C ARG A 97 8.95 -24.47 16.72
N ILE A 98 9.40 -24.73 15.49
CA ILE A 98 9.37 -23.78 14.38
C ILE A 98 8.57 -24.38 13.23
N LEU A 99 7.51 -23.69 12.82
CA LEU A 99 6.61 -24.13 11.76
C LEU A 99 6.72 -23.25 10.51
N ASP A 100 6.84 -23.89 9.35
CA ASP A 100 6.50 -23.31 8.06
C ASP A 100 5.15 -23.86 7.55
N PRO A 101 4.08 -23.04 7.50
CA PRO A 101 2.73 -23.50 7.19
C PRO A 101 2.47 -23.72 5.70
N SER A 102 3.42 -23.38 4.83
CA SER A 102 3.33 -23.58 3.38
C SER A 102 4.74 -23.79 2.83
N CYS A 103 5.37 -24.88 3.26
CA CYS A 103 6.82 -25.02 3.22
C CYS A 103 7.42 -25.25 1.84
N GLY A 104 6.60 -25.54 0.83
CA GLY A 104 7.04 -25.77 -0.54
C GLY A 104 8.15 -26.83 -0.58
N SER A 105 9.23 -26.53 -1.30
CA SER A 105 10.41 -27.38 -1.41
C SER A 105 11.32 -27.37 -0.15
N GLY A 106 10.90 -26.77 0.96
CA GLY A 106 11.59 -26.80 2.25
C GLY A 106 12.69 -25.74 2.43
N ARG A 107 12.62 -24.60 1.73
CA ARG A 107 13.67 -23.56 1.77
C ARG A 107 13.82 -22.90 3.14
N PHE A 108 12.72 -22.50 3.78
CA PHE A 108 12.79 -21.99 5.15
C PHE A 108 13.28 -23.08 6.10
N LEU A 109 12.75 -24.31 5.98
CA LEU A 109 13.13 -25.43 6.85
C LEU A 109 14.63 -25.68 6.85
N ILE A 110 15.28 -25.71 5.68
CA ILE A 110 16.73 -25.94 5.60
C ILE A 110 17.53 -24.78 6.21
N THR A 111 17.14 -23.54 5.95
CA THR A 111 17.86 -22.37 6.49
C THR A 111 17.70 -22.28 8.01
N ILE A 112 16.51 -22.60 8.54
CA ILE A 112 16.26 -22.73 9.97
C ILE A 112 17.16 -23.82 10.56
N ALA A 113 17.26 -24.97 9.88
CA ALA A 113 18.09 -26.08 10.31
C ALA A 113 19.58 -25.69 10.39
N GLU A 114 20.09 -25.00 9.37
CA GLU A 114 21.46 -24.49 9.31
C GLU A 114 21.77 -23.52 10.47
N LYS A 115 20.88 -22.56 10.73
CA LYS A 115 21.05 -21.59 11.83
C LYS A 115 20.99 -22.26 13.21
N LEU A 116 20.07 -23.20 13.42
CA LEU A 116 20.01 -23.97 14.68
C LEU A 116 21.25 -24.85 14.85
N TYR A 117 21.75 -25.46 13.77
CA TYR A 117 22.97 -26.27 13.78
C TYR A 117 24.19 -25.44 14.17
N GLN A 118 24.37 -24.25 13.58
CA GLN A 118 25.46 -23.34 13.94
C GLN A 118 25.44 -23.00 15.43
N LEU A 119 24.26 -22.68 15.98
CA LEU A 119 24.13 -22.41 17.42
C LEU A 119 24.41 -23.65 18.27
N HIS A 120 23.92 -24.83 17.87
CA HIS A 120 24.18 -26.08 18.58
C HIS A 120 25.66 -26.45 18.60
N ARG A 121 26.36 -26.35 17.46
CA ARG A 121 27.80 -26.64 17.34
C ARG A 121 28.64 -25.81 18.30
N ILE A 122 28.25 -24.55 18.50
CA ILE A 122 28.98 -23.66 19.39
C ILE A 122 28.67 -23.95 20.86
N LEU A 123 27.41 -24.29 21.18
CA LEU A 123 26.98 -24.53 22.56
C LEU A 123 27.30 -25.93 23.07
N ASN A 124 27.37 -26.92 22.17
CA ASN A 124 27.54 -28.36 22.44
C ASN A 124 28.60 -28.95 21.48
N PRO A 125 29.86 -28.47 21.52
CA PRO A 125 30.92 -28.90 20.60
C PRO A 125 31.23 -30.40 20.67
N GLU A 126 30.89 -31.05 21.78
CA GLU A 126 31.08 -32.47 22.06
C GLU A 126 30.12 -33.40 21.31
N LEU A 127 28.97 -32.90 20.86
CA LEU A 127 28.00 -33.72 20.13
C LEU A 127 28.44 -33.93 18.68
N SER A 128 28.10 -35.09 18.11
CA SER A 128 28.37 -35.35 16.70
C SER A 128 27.47 -34.48 15.80
N ASP A 129 27.97 -34.11 14.61
CA ASP A 129 27.17 -33.33 13.65
C ASP A 129 25.89 -34.06 13.25
N TYR A 130 25.98 -35.39 13.10
CA TYR A 130 24.84 -36.24 12.78
C TYR A 130 23.76 -36.16 13.87
N ASP A 131 24.13 -36.28 15.14
CA ASP A 131 23.17 -36.26 16.25
C ASP A 131 22.48 -34.89 16.38
N ILE A 132 23.24 -33.81 16.21
CA ILE A 132 22.68 -32.44 16.21
C ILE A 132 21.68 -32.28 15.06
N LYS A 133 22.09 -32.61 13.82
CA LYS A 133 21.24 -32.47 12.64
C LYS A 133 19.98 -33.34 12.74
N LYS A 134 20.13 -34.59 13.17
CA LYS A 134 19.03 -35.54 13.41
C LYS A 134 18.05 -35.01 14.46
N ALA A 135 18.56 -34.49 15.58
CA ALA A 135 17.72 -33.90 16.62
C ALA A 135 16.93 -32.68 16.10
N ILE A 136 17.56 -31.80 15.32
CA ILE A 136 16.91 -30.62 14.72
C ILE A 136 15.74 -31.04 13.83
N ILE A 137 15.97 -31.97 12.90
CA ILE A 137 14.94 -32.48 11.99
C ILE A 137 13.75 -33.06 12.77
N GLN A 138 14.03 -33.84 13.83
CA GLN A 138 13.00 -34.59 14.55
C GLN A 138 12.22 -33.77 15.59
N LYS A 139 12.81 -32.71 16.14
CA LYS A 139 12.24 -31.99 17.31
C LYS A 139 11.86 -30.56 17.01
N ASN A 140 12.62 -29.85 16.17
CA ASN A 140 12.48 -28.41 16.00
C ASN A 140 11.67 -28.03 14.76
N LEU A 141 11.83 -28.76 13.66
CA LEU A 141 11.26 -28.39 12.36
C LEU A 141 9.88 -28.98 12.14
N TYR A 142 8.95 -28.13 11.70
CA TYR A 142 7.59 -28.51 11.30
C TYR A 142 7.25 -27.85 9.96
N GLY A 143 6.65 -28.60 9.04
CA GLY A 143 6.30 -28.11 7.71
C GLY A 143 4.93 -28.61 7.25
N ILE A 144 4.14 -27.76 6.62
CA ILE A 144 2.86 -28.13 5.99
C ILE A 144 2.93 -27.78 4.51
N GLU A 145 2.54 -28.70 3.66
CA GLU A 145 2.50 -28.48 2.22
C GLU A 145 1.34 -29.24 1.60
N ILE A 146 0.57 -28.61 0.72
CA ILE A 146 -0.58 -29.23 0.06
C ILE A 146 -0.18 -30.01 -1.20
N ASP A 147 0.87 -29.56 -1.91
CA ASP A 147 1.43 -30.23 -3.09
C ASP A 147 2.33 -31.41 -2.68
N ASN A 148 1.88 -32.63 -2.98
CA ASN A 148 2.62 -33.85 -2.62
C ASN A 148 4.05 -33.88 -3.21
N SER A 149 4.27 -33.29 -4.38
CA SER A 149 5.62 -33.24 -4.97
C SER A 149 6.56 -32.35 -4.16
N ALA A 150 6.12 -31.13 -3.83
CA ALA A 150 6.86 -30.21 -2.96
C ALA A 150 7.11 -30.81 -1.58
N TYR A 151 6.10 -31.47 -1.01
CA TYR A 151 6.19 -32.21 0.25
C TYR A 151 7.35 -33.22 0.26
N ILE A 152 7.43 -34.11 -0.74
CA ILE A 152 8.51 -35.09 -0.85
C ILE A 152 9.87 -34.40 -1.02
N ILE A 153 9.95 -33.38 -1.88
CA ILE A 153 11.17 -32.60 -2.13
C ILE A 153 11.69 -31.93 -0.84
N SER A 154 10.79 -31.43 0.02
CA SER A 154 11.19 -30.80 1.28
C SER A 154 11.91 -31.78 2.23
N LYS A 155 11.46 -33.04 2.30
CA LYS A 155 12.10 -34.09 3.08
C LYS A 155 13.46 -34.48 2.50
N LEU A 156 13.54 -34.62 1.18
CA LEU A 156 14.81 -34.93 0.50
C LEU A 156 15.86 -33.86 0.72
N ARG A 157 15.47 -32.57 0.75
CA ARG A 157 16.38 -31.48 1.06
C ARG A 157 16.97 -31.61 2.47
N LEU A 158 16.17 -32.01 3.45
CA LEU A 158 16.65 -32.26 4.82
C LEU A 158 17.53 -33.51 4.91
N ILE A 159 17.20 -34.58 4.17
CA ILE A 159 18.07 -35.77 4.07
C ILE A 159 19.40 -35.40 3.46
N LYS A 160 19.41 -34.66 2.34
CA LYS A 160 20.63 -34.13 1.70
C LYS A 160 21.50 -33.39 2.72
N TRP A 161 20.89 -32.56 3.55
CA TRP A 161 21.57 -31.82 4.60
C TRP A 161 22.07 -32.70 5.75
N LEU A 162 21.36 -33.76 6.10
CA LEU A 162 21.80 -34.74 7.09
C LEU A 162 23.00 -35.56 6.57
N ILE A 163 22.97 -36.03 5.33
CA ILE A 163 24.02 -36.89 4.75
C ILE A 163 25.24 -36.13 4.23
N SER A 164 25.23 -34.79 4.26
CA SER A 164 26.44 -34.01 4.00
C SER A 164 27.50 -34.15 5.10
N THR A 165 27.16 -34.78 6.22
CA THR A 165 28.10 -35.34 7.20
C THR A 165 28.34 -36.81 6.89
N ASN A 166 29.51 -37.37 7.23
CA ASN A 166 29.84 -38.78 6.97
C ASN A 166 28.81 -39.74 7.63
N VAL A 167 27.80 -40.14 6.87
CA VAL A 167 26.75 -41.09 7.25
C VAL A 167 27.02 -42.41 6.54
N ASP A 168 26.86 -43.52 7.25
CA ASP A 168 26.87 -44.84 6.64
C ASP A 168 25.63 -45.04 5.75
N LEU A 169 25.86 -45.18 4.44
CA LEU A 169 24.82 -45.36 3.43
C LEU A 169 24.56 -46.82 3.08
N SER A 170 25.14 -47.77 3.82
CA SER A 170 24.84 -49.21 3.69
C SER A 170 23.33 -49.50 3.80
N ILE A 171 22.57 -48.66 4.49
CA ILE A 171 21.10 -48.75 4.59
C ILE A 171 20.36 -48.66 3.24
N LEU A 172 21.03 -48.22 2.17
CA LEU A 172 20.46 -48.04 0.83
C LEU A 172 20.82 -49.17 -0.16
N HIS A 173 21.46 -50.26 0.28
CA HIS A 173 21.98 -51.33 -0.60
C HIS A 173 20.97 -51.92 -1.62
N ASN A 174 19.67 -51.81 -1.38
CA ASN A 174 18.61 -52.36 -2.25
C ASN A 174 17.87 -51.30 -3.09
N ILE A 175 18.38 -50.08 -3.20
CA ILE A 175 17.74 -49.00 -3.97
C ILE A 175 18.59 -48.69 -5.20
N ASP A 176 17.98 -48.74 -6.39
CA ASP A 176 18.65 -48.29 -7.61
C ASP A 176 18.78 -46.76 -7.61
N LEU A 177 20.02 -46.29 -7.41
CA LEU A 177 20.34 -44.88 -7.36
C LEU A 177 20.53 -44.24 -8.74
N LYS A 178 20.48 -44.99 -9.85
CA LYS A 178 20.76 -44.45 -11.19
C LYS A 178 19.58 -43.67 -11.78
N ASN A 179 18.34 -44.09 -11.51
CA ASN A 179 17.12 -43.52 -12.08
C ASN A 179 16.04 -43.27 -11.02
N LEU A 180 16.37 -42.44 -10.02
CA LEU A 180 15.43 -42.12 -8.94
C LEU A 180 14.22 -41.32 -9.46
N ASN A 181 13.03 -41.70 -9.02
CA ASN A 181 11.79 -40.95 -9.17
C ASN A 181 11.14 -40.69 -7.79
N LEU A 182 9.97 -40.03 -7.76
CA LEU A 182 9.24 -39.74 -6.51
C LEU A 182 8.95 -40.99 -5.66
N THR A 183 8.66 -42.13 -6.28
CA THR A 183 8.41 -43.39 -5.57
C THR A 183 9.68 -43.91 -4.91
N ASN A 184 10.82 -43.87 -5.62
CA ASN A 184 12.11 -44.27 -5.04
C ASN A 184 12.52 -43.33 -3.90
N PHE A 185 12.22 -42.03 -4.00
CA PHE A 185 12.51 -41.08 -2.94
C PHE A 185 11.72 -41.34 -1.66
N ASN A 186 10.45 -41.75 -1.76
CA ASN A 186 9.69 -42.17 -0.58
C ASN A 186 10.33 -43.38 0.10
N GLN A 187 10.77 -44.37 -0.67
CA GLN A 187 11.51 -45.53 -0.13
C GLN A 187 12.81 -45.10 0.55
N ILE A 188 13.57 -44.18 -0.04
CA ILE A 188 14.79 -43.62 0.59
C ILE A 188 14.43 -42.95 1.91
N ILE A 189 13.40 -42.12 1.95
CA ILE A 189 12.95 -41.41 3.16
C ILE A 189 12.63 -42.40 4.29
N GLU A 190 11.94 -43.49 3.97
CA GLU A 190 11.58 -44.55 4.94
C GLU A 190 12.82 -45.27 5.52
N LYS A 191 13.90 -45.43 4.73
CA LYS A 191 15.12 -46.12 5.18
C LYS A 191 15.94 -45.34 6.21
N PHE A 192 15.86 -44.02 6.24
CA PHE A 192 16.63 -43.19 7.19
C PHE A 192 16.08 -43.23 8.63
N ASP A 193 14.91 -43.84 8.87
CA ASP A 193 14.23 -43.92 10.17
C ASP A 193 14.19 -42.57 10.92
N LEU A 194 13.86 -41.50 10.17
CA LEU A 194 13.75 -40.15 10.68
C LEU A 194 12.28 -39.80 10.93
N LYS A 195 11.99 -39.34 12.15
CA LYS A 195 10.69 -38.74 12.45
C LYS A 195 10.59 -37.33 11.84
N PHE A 196 10.07 -37.22 10.63
CA PHE A 196 9.74 -35.93 10.03
C PHE A 196 8.43 -35.38 10.57
N ASN A 197 8.43 -34.15 11.11
CA ASN A 197 7.18 -33.42 11.41
C ASN A 197 6.75 -32.56 10.20
N ILE A 198 6.85 -33.12 9.00
CA ILE A 198 6.39 -32.51 7.75
C ILE A 198 5.15 -33.27 7.30
N PHE A 199 4.08 -32.55 6.97
CA PHE A 199 2.78 -33.13 6.65
C PHE A 199 2.24 -32.65 5.31
N ASN A 200 1.61 -33.56 4.55
CA ASN A 200 0.92 -33.23 3.31
C ASN A 200 -0.57 -32.95 3.58
N PHE A 201 -0.88 -31.75 4.08
CA PHE A 201 -2.23 -31.35 4.52
C PHE A 201 -2.58 -29.93 4.08
N ASP A 202 -3.88 -29.60 4.10
CA ASP A 202 -4.34 -28.20 4.09
C ASP A 202 -4.10 -27.55 5.47
N PHE A 203 -3.23 -26.54 5.52
CA PHE A 203 -2.90 -25.82 6.75
C PHE A 203 -4.10 -25.12 7.41
N LEU A 204 -5.01 -24.56 6.60
CA LEU A 204 -6.11 -23.72 7.06
C LEU A 204 -7.25 -24.57 7.63
N LEU A 205 -7.55 -25.71 7.01
CA LEU A 205 -8.73 -26.51 7.32
C LEU A 205 -8.38 -27.80 8.07
N GLU A 206 -7.30 -28.49 7.71
CA GLU A 206 -7.01 -29.86 8.17
C GLU A 206 -5.98 -29.90 9.31
N PHE A 207 -4.91 -29.11 9.24
CA PHE A 207 -3.81 -29.23 10.19
C PHE A 207 -4.22 -28.89 11.63
N ARG A 208 -3.87 -29.77 12.58
CA ARG A 208 -4.04 -29.58 14.02
C ARG A 208 -2.74 -29.99 14.73
N SER A 209 -2.30 -29.17 15.68
CA SER A 209 -1.13 -29.45 16.50
C SER A 209 -1.15 -28.58 17.75
N ASP A 210 -0.32 -28.95 18.72
CA ASP A 210 0.09 -28.08 19.81
C ASP A 210 0.75 -26.79 19.29
N LYS A 211 0.85 -25.79 20.18
CA LYS A 211 1.31 -24.45 19.80
C LYS A 211 2.82 -24.37 19.50
N PHE A 212 3.19 -23.45 18.62
CA PHE A 212 4.56 -23.20 18.15
C PHE A 212 5.19 -21.97 18.80
N ASP A 213 6.52 -21.99 18.94
CA ASP A 213 7.30 -20.85 19.43
C ASP A 213 7.54 -19.83 18.30
N ILE A 214 7.80 -20.32 17.10
CA ILE A 214 8.00 -19.53 15.88
C ILE A 214 7.15 -20.10 14.75
N ILE A 215 6.46 -19.24 14.02
CA ILE A 215 5.88 -19.56 12.71
C ILE A 215 6.52 -18.62 11.68
N ILE A 216 6.98 -19.16 10.56
CA ILE A 216 7.76 -18.43 9.57
C ILE A 216 7.50 -18.98 8.17
N GLY A 217 7.51 -18.14 7.14
CA GLY A 217 7.37 -18.66 5.77
C GLY A 217 6.86 -17.63 4.76
N ASN A 218 6.42 -18.15 3.62
CA ASN A 218 5.84 -17.38 2.53
C ASN A 218 4.47 -17.97 2.15
N PRO A 219 3.37 -17.50 2.76
CA PRO A 219 2.01 -17.95 2.42
C PRO A 219 1.65 -17.70 0.95
N PRO A 220 0.66 -18.42 0.39
CA PRO A 220 0.22 -18.23 -1.00
C PRO A 220 -0.53 -16.89 -1.21
N TYR A 221 -0.23 -16.19 -2.31
CA TYR A 221 -0.84 -14.88 -2.62
C TYR A 221 -1.98 -15.05 -3.62
N VAL A 222 -3.17 -15.37 -3.11
CA VAL A 222 -4.36 -15.65 -3.93
C VAL A 222 -5.50 -14.71 -3.56
N GLU A 223 -5.84 -13.81 -4.48
CA GLU A 223 -7.01 -12.95 -4.33
C GLU A 223 -8.30 -13.79 -4.34
N ASN A 224 -9.25 -13.47 -3.47
CA ASN A 224 -10.54 -14.16 -3.33
C ASN A 224 -11.32 -14.39 -4.64
N LYS A 225 -11.13 -13.55 -5.66
CA LYS A 225 -11.77 -13.69 -6.98
C LYS A 225 -11.15 -14.77 -7.87
N LYS A 226 -9.91 -15.19 -7.57
CA LYS A 226 -9.18 -16.24 -8.30
C LYS A 226 -9.41 -17.64 -7.72
N ILE A 227 -9.95 -17.73 -6.49
CA ILE A 227 -10.31 -19.00 -5.86
C ILE A 227 -11.55 -19.57 -6.58
N LYS A 228 -11.34 -20.62 -7.39
CA LYS A 228 -12.40 -21.29 -8.17
C LYS A 228 -13.22 -22.25 -7.31
N ASP A 229 -12.63 -22.86 -6.29
CA ASP A 229 -13.31 -23.78 -5.39
C ASP A 229 -14.28 -23.01 -4.46
N ILE A 230 -15.57 -23.17 -4.74
CA ILE A 230 -16.67 -22.51 -4.03
C ILE A 230 -16.82 -23.07 -2.61
N GLU A 231 -16.65 -24.37 -2.40
CA GLU A 231 -16.84 -25.01 -1.10
C GLU A 231 -15.68 -24.67 -0.15
N PHE A 232 -14.45 -24.69 -0.65
CA PHE A 232 -13.29 -24.19 0.09
C PHE A 232 -13.52 -22.73 0.52
N LYS A 233 -13.96 -21.87 -0.41
CA LYS A 233 -14.23 -20.46 -0.12
C LYS A 233 -15.32 -20.27 0.94
N LYS A 234 -16.39 -21.06 0.90
CA LYS A 234 -17.44 -21.06 1.93
C LYS A 234 -16.88 -21.47 3.29
N LYS A 235 -16.09 -22.56 3.35
CA LYS A 235 -15.46 -23.05 4.59
C LYS A 235 -14.53 -21.99 5.20
N ILE A 236 -13.67 -21.37 4.38
CA ILE A 236 -12.76 -20.30 4.82
C ILE A 236 -13.55 -19.09 5.34
N THR A 237 -14.55 -18.63 4.60
CA THR A 237 -15.36 -17.46 4.98
C THR A 237 -16.16 -17.70 6.27
N LYS A 238 -16.61 -18.94 6.50
CA LYS A 238 -17.30 -19.35 7.73
C LYS A 238 -16.34 -19.47 8.92
N ARG A 239 -15.13 -20.00 8.70
CA ARG A 239 -14.15 -20.27 9.76
C ARG A 239 -13.42 -19.02 10.24
N PHE A 240 -12.98 -18.16 9.32
CA PHE A 240 -12.02 -17.10 9.60
C PHE A 240 -12.67 -15.73 9.59
N LYS A 241 -12.51 -14.97 10.67
CA LYS A 241 -13.13 -13.64 10.80
C LYS A 241 -12.54 -12.66 9.82
N THR A 242 -11.27 -12.81 9.45
CA THR A 242 -10.54 -11.92 8.54
C THR A 242 -10.83 -12.17 7.07
N ALA A 243 -11.54 -13.24 6.72
CA ALA A 243 -12.13 -13.45 5.39
C ALA A 243 -13.24 -12.42 5.13
N TYR A 244 -12.83 -11.21 4.72
CA TYR A 244 -13.69 -10.05 4.60
C TYR A 244 -13.55 -9.38 3.23
N ARG A 245 -14.69 -9.16 2.57
CA ARG A 245 -14.75 -8.61 1.20
C ARG A 245 -13.86 -9.41 0.23
N LEU A 246 -13.10 -8.73 -0.62
CA LEU A 246 -12.15 -9.33 -1.56
C LEU A 246 -10.81 -9.58 -0.86
N PHE A 247 -10.81 -10.48 0.13
CA PHE A 247 -9.61 -10.83 0.90
C PHE A 247 -8.55 -11.51 0.03
N ASP A 248 -7.33 -11.56 0.55
CA ASP A 248 -6.22 -12.34 0.00
C ASP A 248 -5.98 -13.56 0.92
N LEU A 249 -5.69 -14.73 0.37
CA LEU A 249 -5.51 -15.94 1.17
C LEU A 249 -4.37 -15.81 2.20
N SER A 250 -3.33 -15.03 1.90
CA SER A 250 -2.20 -14.81 2.79
C SER A 250 -2.58 -14.21 4.15
N ILE A 251 -3.64 -13.38 4.23
CA ILE A 251 -4.08 -12.83 5.53
C ILE A 251 -4.82 -13.85 6.39
N ILE A 252 -5.40 -14.89 5.76
CA ILE A 252 -6.04 -16.00 6.47
C ILE A 252 -4.97 -16.89 7.12
N PHE A 253 -3.82 -17.06 6.45
CA PHE A 253 -2.65 -17.72 7.03
C PHE A 253 -2.15 -16.99 8.27
N ILE A 254 -2.22 -15.65 8.33
CA ILE A 254 -1.87 -14.89 9.54
C ILE A 254 -2.83 -15.23 10.69
N GLU A 255 -4.15 -15.16 10.47
CA GLU A 255 -5.15 -15.49 11.51
C GLU A 255 -4.94 -16.92 12.03
N ARG A 256 -4.78 -17.89 11.12
CA ARG A 256 -4.53 -19.29 11.49
C ARG A 256 -3.21 -19.49 12.23
N SER A 257 -2.16 -18.77 11.83
CA SER A 257 -0.85 -18.84 12.49
C SER A 257 -0.91 -18.24 13.89
N LEU A 258 -1.64 -17.14 14.08
CA LEU A 258 -1.88 -16.58 15.40
C LEU A 258 -2.62 -17.57 16.30
N GLU A 259 -3.61 -18.34 15.81
CA GLU A 259 -4.26 -19.41 16.61
C GLU A 259 -3.25 -20.45 17.12
N LEU A 260 -2.31 -20.86 16.26
CA LEU A 260 -1.32 -21.92 16.53
C LEU A 260 -0.04 -21.42 17.23
N LEU A 261 0.15 -20.12 17.39
CA LEU A 261 1.28 -19.57 18.15
C LEU A 261 1.06 -19.68 19.67
N LYS A 262 2.14 -19.99 20.40
CA LYS A 262 2.21 -19.82 21.86
C LYS A 262 2.02 -18.34 22.21
N ASN A 263 1.56 -18.07 23.43
CA ASN A 263 1.65 -16.71 23.96
C ASN A 263 3.12 -16.32 24.02
N ASN A 264 3.46 -15.09 23.59
CA ASN A 264 4.83 -14.64 23.36
C ASN A 264 5.60 -15.34 22.23
N GLY A 265 4.95 -16.20 21.44
CA GLY A 265 5.53 -16.75 20.22
C GLY A 265 5.60 -15.70 19.10
N TYR A 266 6.41 -15.98 18.07
CA TYR A 266 6.70 -15.01 17.01
C TYR A 266 6.26 -15.51 15.63
N LEU A 267 5.77 -14.59 14.81
CA LEU A 267 5.40 -14.83 13.42
C LEU A 267 6.31 -13.98 12.52
N SER A 268 6.85 -14.54 11.44
CA SER A 268 7.48 -13.76 10.37
C SER A 268 7.10 -14.26 8.99
N PHE A 269 6.35 -13.45 8.24
CA PHE A 269 5.91 -13.80 6.89
C PHE A 269 6.31 -12.79 5.84
N ILE A 270 6.58 -13.28 4.63
CA ILE A 270 6.56 -12.46 3.42
C ILE A 270 5.11 -12.37 2.93
N LEU A 271 4.59 -11.16 2.73
CA LEU A 271 3.19 -10.91 2.41
C LEU A 271 3.04 -9.75 1.42
N PRO A 272 1.97 -9.70 0.61
CA PRO A 272 1.61 -8.48 -0.12
C PRO A 272 1.28 -7.35 0.86
N ASN A 273 1.79 -6.14 0.62
CA ASN A 273 1.55 -4.99 1.51
C ASN A 273 0.12 -4.41 1.47
N LYS A 274 -0.71 -4.82 0.50
CA LYS A 274 -2.02 -4.21 0.25
C LYS A 274 -2.95 -4.25 1.47
N PHE A 275 -2.90 -5.29 2.30
CA PHE A 275 -3.75 -5.42 3.48
C PHE A 275 -3.46 -4.37 4.56
N LEU A 276 -2.33 -3.66 4.49
CA LEU A 276 -2.01 -2.56 5.42
C LEU A 276 -2.94 -1.36 5.25
N SER A 277 -3.54 -1.19 4.06
CA SER A 277 -4.35 -0.01 3.75
C SER A 277 -5.71 -0.33 3.11
N ALA A 278 -5.79 -1.42 2.33
CA ALA A 278 -7.02 -1.79 1.61
C ALA A 278 -8.17 -2.16 2.56
N ASP A 279 -9.39 -2.04 2.05
CA ASP A 279 -10.62 -2.31 2.82
C ASP A 279 -10.79 -3.78 3.24
N TYR A 280 -10.32 -4.74 2.44
CA TYR A 280 -10.34 -6.15 2.86
C TYR A 280 -9.47 -6.39 4.11
N GLY A 281 -8.44 -5.55 4.30
CA GLY A 281 -7.51 -5.64 5.42
C GLY A 281 -8.05 -5.14 6.75
N ILE A 282 -9.24 -4.51 6.79
CA ILE A 282 -9.77 -3.86 8.01
C ILE A 282 -9.84 -4.84 9.19
N LYS A 283 -10.30 -6.07 8.96
CA LYS A 283 -10.46 -7.06 10.04
C LYS A 283 -9.14 -7.67 10.48
N ILE A 284 -8.21 -7.96 9.56
CA ILE A 284 -6.89 -8.46 9.93
C ILE A 284 -6.09 -7.40 10.69
N ARG A 285 -6.13 -6.12 10.30
CA ARG A 285 -5.47 -5.05 11.08
C ARG A 285 -6.04 -4.93 12.49
N LYS A 286 -7.36 -5.09 12.66
CA LYS A 286 -7.98 -5.17 14.00
C LYS A 286 -7.44 -6.36 14.80
N LEU A 287 -7.37 -7.54 14.19
CA LEU A 287 -6.83 -8.75 14.83
C LEU A 287 -5.37 -8.53 15.26
N LEU A 288 -4.53 -8.00 14.37
CA LEU A 288 -3.13 -7.71 14.63
C LEU A 288 -2.94 -6.80 15.84
N LEU A 289 -3.67 -5.69 15.92
CA LEU A 289 -3.54 -4.76 17.05
C LEU A 289 -4.04 -5.36 18.37
N ASN A 290 -5.04 -6.24 18.32
CA ASN A 290 -5.65 -6.80 19.52
C ASN A 290 -4.89 -8.01 20.08
N GLU A 291 -4.26 -8.81 19.22
CA GLU A 291 -3.69 -10.12 19.58
C GLU A 291 -2.17 -10.19 19.38
N SER A 292 -1.54 -9.11 18.90
CA SER A 292 -0.09 -9.09 18.66
C SER A 292 0.57 -7.72 18.83
N GLU A 293 1.88 -7.78 19.00
CA GLU A 293 2.80 -6.66 18.90
C GLU A 293 3.52 -6.73 17.55
N ILE A 294 3.35 -5.71 16.70
CA ILE A 294 4.08 -5.55 15.44
C ILE A 294 5.49 -5.10 15.78
N LYS A 295 6.46 -6.00 15.63
CA LYS A 295 7.87 -5.74 15.95
C LYS A 295 8.57 -5.02 14.82
N GLU A 296 8.37 -5.51 13.60
CA GLU A 296 9.06 -5.01 12.43
C GLU A 296 8.25 -5.21 11.15
N ILE A 297 8.33 -4.24 10.25
CA ILE A 297 7.86 -4.33 8.87
C ILE A 297 9.05 -3.98 7.97
N VAL A 298 9.51 -4.93 7.17
CA VAL A 298 10.57 -4.67 6.18
C VAL A 298 9.94 -4.52 4.80
N ASN A 299 10.02 -3.32 4.24
CA ASN A 299 9.52 -3.02 2.91
C ASN A 299 10.55 -3.39 1.85
N ILE A 300 10.26 -4.46 1.11
CA ILE A 300 11.09 -4.99 0.01
C ILE A 300 10.41 -4.87 -1.35
N SER A 301 9.37 -4.04 -1.43
CA SER A 301 8.51 -3.86 -2.61
C SER A 301 9.23 -3.29 -3.84
N SER A 302 10.35 -2.59 -3.63
CA SER A 302 11.20 -1.99 -4.67
C SER A 302 12.23 -2.96 -5.25
N LEU A 303 12.46 -4.12 -4.63
CA LEU A 303 13.61 -4.98 -4.95
C LEU A 303 13.44 -5.72 -6.29
N PRO A 304 14.51 -5.87 -7.10
CA PRO A 304 14.48 -6.49 -8.43
C PRO A 304 13.86 -7.88 -8.49
N ILE A 305 14.06 -8.67 -7.43
CA ILE A 305 13.53 -10.02 -7.28
C ILE A 305 12.00 -10.10 -7.40
N PHE A 306 11.30 -8.99 -7.15
CA PHE A 306 9.85 -8.88 -7.28
C PHE A 306 9.39 -7.89 -8.34
N GLN A 307 10.28 -7.20 -9.06
CA GLN A 307 9.90 -6.21 -10.08
C GLN A 307 9.16 -6.84 -11.28
N LYS A 308 9.37 -8.14 -11.55
CA LYS A 308 8.67 -8.90 -12.61
C LYS A 308 7.33 -9.49 -12.16
N THR A 309 7.00 -9.40 -10.88
CA THR A 309 5.71 -9.80 -10.30
C THR A 309 4.95 -8.54 -9.92
N ALA A 310 3.66 -8.41 -10.27
CA ALA A 310 2.84 -7.24 -9.91
C ALA A 310 2.49 -7.19 -8.40
N THR A 311 3.36 -7.70 -7.54
CA THR A 311 3.21 -7.85 -6.10
C THR A 311 4.22 -6.96 -5.39
N TYR A 312 3.76 -6.28 -4.35
CA TYR A 312 4.58 -5.39 -3.53
C TYR A 312 4.78 -6.02 -2.15
N PRO A 313 5.78 -6.89 -1.97
CA PRO A 313 5.94 -7.65 -0.74
C PRO A 313 6.55 -6.84 0.40
N ILE A 314 6.20 -7.25 1.61
CA ILE A 314 6.79 -6.84 2.88
C ILE A 314 7.14 -8.10 3.68
N ILE A 315 8.11 -8.01 4.57
CA ILE A 315 8.29 -8.98 5.66
C ILE A 315 7.62 -8.40 6.90
N LEU A 316 6.65 -9.12 7.47
CA LEU A 316 5.95 -8.73 8.68
C LEU A 316 6.38 -9.63 9.83
N THR A 317 7.02 -9.05 10.85
CA THR A 317 7.38 -9.76 12.09
C THR A 317 6.49 -9.31 13.25
N LEU A 318 5.83 -10.28 13.89
CA LEU A 318 4.92 -10.07 15.01
C LEU A 318 5.32 -10.91 16.21
N LYS A 319 4.92 -10.47 17.41
CA LYS A 319 4.91 -11.28 18.63
C LYS A 319 3.47 -11.43 19.10
N LYS A 320 3.00 -12.66 19.32
CA LYS A 320 1.66 -12.91 19.87
C LYS A 320 1.57 -12.51 21.33
N GLY A 321 0.49 -11.83 21.69
CA GLY A 321 0.22 -11.38 23.04
C GLY A 321 -0.45 -10.01 23.05
N LYS A 322 -0.94 -9.59 24.22
CA LYS A 322 -1.45 -8.24 24.39
C LYS A 322 -0.34 -7.23 24.16
N GLN A 323 -0.70 -6.13 23.52
CA GLN A 323 0.19 -5.03 23.25
C GLN A 323 0.65 -4.35 24.55
N SER A 324 1.97 -4.15 24.70
CA SER A 324 2.55 -3.18 25.63
C SER A 324 2.28 -1.74 25.18
N GLU A 325 1.98 -0.83 26.11
CA GLU A 325 1.80 0.60 25.81
C GLU A 325 3.02 1.23 25.13
N GLU A 326 4.22 0.70 25.42
CA GLU A 326 5.50 1.14 24.88
C GLU A 326 5.86 0.47 23.55
N GLN A 327 5.00 -0.39 23.00
CA GLN A 327 5.32 -1.15 21.79
C GLN A 327 5.56 -0.22 20.59
N GLU A 328 6.82 -0.15 20.15
CA GLU A 328 7.23 0.53 18.91
C GLU A 328 7.18 -0.41 17.70
N VAL A 329 6.67 0.13 16.58
CA VAL A 329 6.74 -0.47 15.26
C VAL A 329 7.96 0.07 14.53
N ASN A 330 8.83 -0.83 14.07
CA ASN A 330 9.99 -0.47 13.24
C ASN A 330 9.70 -0.79 11.77
N VAL A 331 9.66 0.23 10.92
CA VAL A 331 9.55 0.03 9.46
C VAL A 331 10.92 0.26 8.84
N LYS A 332 11.49 -0.78 8.22
CA LYS A 332 12.75 -0.72 7.49
C LYS A 332 12.49 -0.68 6.00
N ILE A 333 13.18 0.21 5.29
CA ILE A 333 13.05 0.38 3.85
C ILE A 333 14.44 0.21 3.23
N PHE A 334 14.52 -0.69 2.26
CA PHE A 334 15.72 -0.98 1.48
C PHE A 334 15.49 -0.63 0.01
N ASN A 335 16.47 0.01 -0.63
CA ASN A 335 16.40 0.38 -2.04
C ASN A 335 17.10 -0.65 -2.94
N GLY A 336 18.03 -1.44 -2.40
CA GLY A 336 18.78 -2.47 -3.11
C GLY A 336 18.81 -3.82 -2.39
N MET A 337 19.11 -4.88 -3.14
CA MET A 337 19.38 -6.21 -2.54
C MET A 337 20.64 -6.18 -1.70
N ASP A 338 21.70 -5.50 -2.14
CA ASP A 338 22.96 -5.42 -1.42
C ASP A 338 22.77 -4.73 -0.05
N GLU A 339 22.00 -3.63 -0.01
CA GLU A 339 21.63 -2.95 1.23
C GLU A 339 20.90 -3.87 2.21
N LEU A 340 20.00 -4.73 1.71
CA LEU A 340 19.27 -5.70 2.52
C LEU A 340 20.22 -6.75 3.13
N LEU A 341 21.16 -7.25 2.32
CA LEU A 341 22.08 -8.33 2.70
C LEU A 341 23.18 -7.84 3.64
N GLU A 342 23.71 -6.65 3.40
CA GLU A 342 24.69 -6.00 4.27
C GLU A 342 24.05 -5.34 5.50
N ASN A 343 22.71 -5.21 5.50
CA ASN A 343 21.95 -4.46 6.49
C ASN A 343 22.53 -3.04 6.65
N SER A 344 22.79 -2.39 5.51
CA SER A 344 23.40 -1.07 5.37
C SER A 344 22.41 -0.06 4.75
N ASN A 345 22.65 1.25 4.89
CA ASN A 345 21.84 2.34 4.31
C ASN A 345 20.32 2.27 4.58
N ILE A 346 19.93 1.73 5.73
CA ILE A 346 18.53 1.45 6.07
C ILE A 346 17.80 2.75 6.41
N ARG A 347 16.77 3.09 5.63
CA ARG A 347 15.80 4.10 6.08
C ARG A 347 14.85 3.45 7.06
N THR A 348 14.83 3.97 8.29
CA THR A 348 13.97 3.46 9.37
C THR A 348 12.91 4.49 9.75
N ILE A 349 11.67 4.05 9.86
CA ILE A 349 10.56 4.83 10.44
C ILE A 349 10.13 4.11 11.72
N LYS A 350 10.03 4.85 12.83
CA LYS A 350 9.61 4.33 14.13
C LYS A 350 8.40 5.08 14.65
N PHE A 351 7.47 4.35 15.25
CA PHE A 351 6.28 4.93 15.88
C PHE A 351 5.61 3.94 16.84
N HIS A 352 4.93 4.44 17.87
CA HIS A 352 4.17 3.60 18.79
C HIS A 352 2.97 2.95 18.10
N GLN A 353 2.80 1.64 18.26
CA GLN A 353 1.68 0.88 17.68
C GLN A 353 0.30 1.45 18.09
N ASN A 354 0.18 1.99 19.30
CA ASN A 354 -1.07 2.57 19.83
C ASN A 354 -1.67 3.67 18.95
N ILE A 355 -0.85 4.43 18.22
CA ILE A 355 -1.36 5.50 17.37
C ILE A 355 -2.18 4.97 16.18
N ILE A 356 -1.96 3.71 15.77
CA ILE A 356 -2.70 3.06 14.68
C ILE A 356 -4.20 2.99 15.00
N HIS A 357 -4.59 2.94 16.27
CA HIS A 357 -5.99 2.99 16.69
C HIS A 357 -6.69 4.30 16.30
N LYS A 358 -5.94 5.39 16.17
CA LYS A 358 -6.46 6.72 15.76
C LYS A 358 -6.55 6.85 14.25
N PHE A 359 -5.77 6.08 13.50
CA PHE A 359 -5.79 6.14 12.05
C PHE A 359 -7.07 5.54 11.47
N PRO A 360 -7.59 6.12 10.38
CA PRO A 360 -8.86 5.69 9.82
C PRO A 360 -8.76 4.24 9.37
N SER A 361 -9.74 3.42 9.78
CA SER A 361 -9.74 1.99 9.49
C SER A 361 -8.47 1.24 9.94
N LYS A 362 -7.74 1.77 10.94
CA LYS A 362 -6.51 1.19 11.47
C LYS A 362 -5.46 0.93 10.40
N VAL A 363 -5.34 1.83 9.43
CA VAL A 363 -4.31 1.76 8.38
C VAL A 363 -2.92 1.73 9.02
N ILE A 364 -2.03 0.89 8.50
CA ILE A 364 -0.65 0.78 8.99
C ILE A 364 0.29 1.43 7.96
N PRO A 365 0.74 2.68 8.19
CA PRO A 365 1.62 3.37 7.25
C PRO A 365 3.02 2.73 7.26
N ILE A 366 3.63 2.62 6.07
CA ILE A 366 5.01 2.10 5.89
C ILE A 366 5.93 3.11 5.20
N SER A 367 5.47 4.34 5.03
CA SER A 367 6.17 5.43 4.34
C SER A 367 5.52 6.77 4.70
N GLY A 368 6.19 7.87 4.38
CA GLY A 368 5.65 9.23 4.59
C GLY A 368 5.84 9.72 6.02
N ASN A 369 5.18 10.83 6.36
CA ASN A 369 5.32 11.46 7.67
C ASN A 369 4.24 10.97 8.65
N ILE A 370 4.62 10.04 9.52
CA ILE A 370 3.72 9.45 10.52
C ILE A 370 3.40 10.45 11.64
N LYS A 371 4.34 11.31 12.04
CA LYS A 371 4.09 12.34 13.06
C LYS A 371 3.00 13.31 12.60
N LEU A 372 3.07 13.75 11.35
CA LEU A 372 2.07 14.61 10.73
C LEU A 372 0.68 13.98 10.75
N ILE A 373 0.51 12.76 10.22
CA ILE A 373 -0.82 12.14 10.24
C ILE A 373 -1.31 11.85 11.68
N THR A 374 -0.39 11.58 12.62
CA THR A 374 -0.74 11.41 14.04
C THR A 374 -1.31 12.67 14.63
N TYR A 375 -0.67 13.82 14.38
CA TYR A 375 -1.18 15.12 14.77
C TYR A 375 -2.55 15.39 14.12
N LEU A 376 -2.68 15.17 12.82
CA LEU A 376 -3.92 15.44 12.09
C LEU A 376 -5.10 14.60 12.60
N PHE A 377 -4.93 13.30 12.79
CA PHE A 377 -6.02 12.45 13.30
C PHE A 377 -6.24 12.57 14.82
N LYS A 378 -5.35 13.25 15.55
CA LYS A 378 -5.61 13.68 16.93
C LYS A 378 -6.56 14.89 16.97
N ASN A 379 -6.38 15.84 16.04
CA ASN A 379 -7.03 17.15 16.10
C ASN A 379 -8.23 17.30 15.14
N PHE A 380 -8.29 16.50 14.07
CA PHE A 380 -9.33 16.59 13.05
C PHE A 380 -10.11 15.29 12.92
N LYS A 381 -11.43 15.44 12.75
CA LYS A 381 -12.31 14.34 12.37
C LYS A 381 -12.14 14.03 10.88
N THR A 382 -12.52 12.82 10.49
CA THR A 382 -12.54 12.43 9.08
C THR A 382 -13.63 13.20 8.32
N PHE A 383 -13.49 13.32 7.00
CA PHE A 383 -14.46 13.98 6.13
C PHE A 383 -15.88 13.43 6.35
N ALA A 384 -16.07 12.11 6.37
CA ALA A 384 -17.37 11.50 6.61
C ALA A 384 -17.92 11.73 8.03
N GLU A 385 -17.07 11.99 9.02
CA GLU A 385 -17.53 12.34 10.37
C GLU A 385 -17.91 13.81 10.49
N THR A 386 -17.20 14.69 9.78
CA THR A 386 -17.40 16.15 9.77
C THR A 386 -18.63 16.56 8.94
N VAL A 387 -18.87 15.92 7.80
CA VAL A 387 -19.98 16.26 6.88
C VAL A 387 -20.95 15.08 6.78
N LYS A 388 -22.13 15.21 7.39
CA LYS A 388 -23.08 14.09 7.57
C LYS A 388 -23.84 13.71 6.31
N ASP A 389 -24.12 14.68 5.45
CA ASP A 389 -24.81 14.56 4.17
C ASP A 389 -23.85 14.32 2.98
N LEU A 390 -22.60 13.93 3.26
CA LEU A 390 -21.59 13.63 2.24
C LEU A 390 -21.99 12.44 1.35
N LYS A 391 -22.31 12.75 0.09
CA LYS A 391 -22.53 11.76 -0.97
C LYS A 391 -21.30 11.71 -1.88
N ILE A 392 -20.74 10.51 -2.03
CA ILE A 392 -19.70 10.23 -3.03
C ILE A 392 -20.25 9.22 -4.03
N ILE A 393 -20.43 9.66 -5.26
CA ILE A 393 -21.08 8.90 -6.34
C ILE A 393 -19.99 8.35 -7.26
N TYR A 394 -20.09 7.06 -7.59
CA TYR A 394 -19.19 6.37 -8.52
C TYR A 394 -19.99 5.39 -9.36
N ARG A 395 -19.72 5.37 -10.66
CA ARG A 395 -20.53 4.59 -11.63
C ARG A 395 -22.02 4.86 -11.41
N PRO A 396 -22.47 6.11 -11.64
CA PRO A 396 -23.84 6.55 -11.33
C PRO A 396 -24.90 5.62 -11.94
N PHE A 397 -24.65 5.05 -13.12
CA PHE A 397 -25.58 4.18 -13.84
C PHE A 397 -25.43 2.68 -13.52
N GLY A 398 -24.66 2.32 -12.48
CA GLY A 398 -24.53 0.95 -11.98
C GLY A 398 -23.17 0.30 -12.21
N PHE A 399 -22.85 -0.69 -11.38
CA PHE A 399 -21.55 -1.37 -11.38
C PHE A 399 -21.42 -2.48 -12.43
N LEU A 400 -22.53 -3.14 -12.75
CA LEU A 400 -22.60 -4.26 -13.71
C LEU A 400 -23.00 -3.74 -15.08
N LYS A 401 -22.42 -4.32 -16.14
CA LYS A 401 -22.73 -3.98 -17.55
C LYS A 401 -22.63 -2.49 -17.88
N TYR A 402 -21.88 -1.71 -17.09
CA TYR A 402 -21.74 -0.25 -17.23
C TYR A 402 -21.33 0.19 -18.65
N ARG A 403 -20.62 -0.69 -19.39
CA ARG A 403 -20.18 -0.43 -20.76
C ARG A 403 -21.33 -0.17 -21.74
N LYS A 404 -22.52 -0.73 -21.48
CA LYS A 404 -23.71 -0.53 -22.33
C LYS A 404 -24.18 0.92 -22.33
N HIS A 405 -23.92 1.68 -21.26
CA HIS A 405 -24.34 3.08 -21.22
C HIS A 405 -23.63 3.96 -22.24
N PHE A 406 -22.48 3.54 -22.77
CA PHE A 406 -21.84 4.27 -23.87
C PHE A 406 -22.63 4.22 -25.18
N ASP A 407 -23.65 3.36 -25.30
CA ASP A 407 -24.49 3.29 -26.49
C ASP A 407 -25.57 4.39 -26.47
N ASN A 408 -25.74 5.07 -25.33
CA ASN A 408 -26.71 6.17 -25.17
C ASN A 408 -26.09 7.55 -25.46
N VAL A 409 -24.79 7.65 -25.77
CA VAL A 409 -24.12 8.94 -25.99
C VAL A 409 -24.59 9.53 -27.32
N SER A 410 -24.83 10.83 -27.35
CA SER A 410 -25.28 11.57 -28.54
C SER A 410 -24.41 12.79 -28.77
N ASP A 411 -24.07 13.06 -30.04
CA ASP A 411 -23.33 14.26 -30.42
C ASP A 411 -24.23 15.51 -30.46
N GLU A 412 -25.54 15.34 -30.40
CA GLU A 412 -26.53 16.41 -30.39
C GLU A 412 -27.26 16.47 -29.05
N ARG A 413 -27.61 17.69 -28.64
CA ARG A 413 -28.43 17.93 -27.46
C ARG A 413 -29.87 17.52 -27.76
N GLN A 414 -30.47 16.73 -26.88
CA GLN A 414 -31.86 16.27 -26.98
C GLN A 414 -32.77 17.00 -25.99
N SER A 415 -32.25 17.40 -24.82
CA SER A 415 -33.04 18.08 -23.80
C SER A 415 -32.23 19.06 -22.94
N ASP A 416 -32.94 19.90 -22.18
CA ASP A 416 -32.34 20.76 -21.16
C ASP A 416 -31.72 19.99 -19.98
N ASN A 417 -32.13 18.73 -19.79
CA ASN A 417 -31.67 17.87 -18.71
C ASN A 417 -30.45 17.02 -19.11
N ASP A 418 -29.97 17.13 -20.35
CA ASP A 418 -28.80 16.37 -20.81
C ASP A 418 -27.54 16.80 -20.05
N LEU A 419 -26.64 15.84 -19.84
CA LEU A 419 -25.35 16.06 -19.18
C LEU A 419 -24.21 15.84 -20.18
N LEU A 420 -23.05 16.45 -19.96
CA LEU A 420 -21.85 16.21 -20.76
C LEU A 420 -21.11 15.00 -20.22
N LEU A 421 -20.87 14.01 -21.09
CA LEU A 421 -20.08 12.85 -20.73
C LEU A 421 -18.59 13.23 -20.70
N ILE A 422 -17.93 12.99 -19.57
CA ILE A 422 -16.49 13.17 -19.42
C ILE A 422 -15.79 11.91 -18.88
N GLY A 423 -14.52 11.76 -19.26
CA GLY A 423 -13.65 10.67 -18.82
C GLY A 423 -12.62 11.08 -17.77
N THR A 424 -11.97 10.09 -17.14
CA THR A 424 -10.88 10.32 -16.18
C THR A 424 -9.76 11.20 -16.73
N GLY A 425 -9.48 11.07 -18.04
CA GLY A 425 -8.44 11.84 -18.71
C GLY A 425 -8.75 13.32 -18.86
N ASN A 426 -10.02 13.71 -18.79
CA ASN A 426 -10.49 15.08 -18.96
C ASN A 426 -10.29 15.93 -17.72
N ILE A 427 -10.20 15.33 -16.53
CA ILE A 427 -10.08 16.10 -15.30
C ILE A 427 -8.63 16.40 -14.98
N GLU A 428 -8.35 17.64 -14.60
CA GLU A 428 -7.11 18.07 -13.96
C GLU A 428 -7.40 18.96 -12.75
N LYS A 429 -6.35 19.27 -11.97
CA LYS A 429 -6.50 20.17 -10.81
C LYS A 429 -7.08 21.49 -11.32
N TYR A 430 -8.26 21.82 -10.81
CA TYR A 430 -8.98 23.07 -11.05
C TYR A 430 -9.49 23.30 -12.50
N HIS A 431 -9.45 22.34 -13.42
CA HIS A 431 -9.98 22.55 -14.78
C HIS A 431 -10.37 21.26 -15.49
N VAL A 432 -11.16 21.41 -16.56
CA VAL A 432 -11.58 20.34 -17.46
C VAL A 432 -10.88 20.51 -18.81
N LYS A 433 -10.32 19.41 -19.32
CA LYS A 433 -9.67 19.29 -20.63
C LYS A 433 -10.69 18.91 -21.68
N PHE A 434 -11.30 19.90 -22.32
CA PHE A 434 -12.37 19.66 -23.29
C PHE A 434 -11.89 18.95 -24.56
N ASN A 435 -10.64 19.19 -25.00
CA ASN A 435 -10.10 18.63 -26.25
C ASN A 435 -9.58 17.20 -26.11
N LYS A 436 -9.63 16.63 -24.91
CA LYS A 436 -9.13 15.29 -24.68
C LYS A 436 -10.23 14.28 -24.95
N ARG A 437 -10.03 13.43 -25.95
CA ARG A 437 -10.96 12.33 -26.23
C ARG A 437 -11.05 11.36 -25.04
N ILE A 438 -12.24 10.82 -24.83
CA ILE A 438 -12.58 9.85 -23.80
C ILE A 438 -12.20 8.47 -24.33
N LYS A 439 -11.09 7.94 -23.80
CA LYS A 439 -10.60 6.60 -24.14
C LYS A 439 -10.91 5.63 -23.01
N ILE A 440 -11.93 4.79 -23.20
CA ILE A 440 -12.35 3.86 -22.15
C ILE A 440 -13.09 2.66 -22.72
N ALA A 441 -12.80 1.47 -22.17
CA ALA A 441 -13.45 0.22 -22.56
C ALA A 441 -13.42 -0.07 -24.08
N GLY A 442 -12.36 0.34 -24.78
CA GLY A 442 -12.21 0.16 -26.22
C GLY A 442 -12.91 1.21 -27.08
N LYS A 443 -13.67 2.15 -26.48
CA LYS A 443 -14.26 3.30 -27.18
C LYS A 443 -13.33 4.51 -27.12
N ASP A 444 -13.37 5.32 -28.17
CA ASP A 444 -12.63 6.58 -28.32
C ASP A 444 -13.59 7.65 -28.86
N ILE A 445 -14.19 8.43 -27.97
CA ILE A 445 -15.25 9.40 -28.29
C ILE A 445 -14.85 10.81 -27.82
N GLU A 446 -15.43 11.83 -28.42
CA GLU A 446 -15.28 13.21 -27.93
C GLU A 446 -16.17 13.43 -26.70
N ILE A 447 -16.04 14.60 -26.07
CA ILE A 447 -17.02 14.99 -25.05
C ILE A 447 -18.31 15.33 -25.79
N SER A 448 -19.35 14.53 -25.53
CA SER A 448 -20.65 14.66 -26.16
C SER A 448 -21.76 14.62 -25.10
N TYR A 449 -23.01 14.76 -25.54
CA TYR A 449 -24.18 14.74 -24.67
C TYR A 449 -24.51 13.32 -24.20
N PHE A 450 -24.92 13.23 -22.95
CA PHE A 450 -25.50 12.06 -22.32
C PHE A 450 -26.98 12.37 -22.07
N PRO A 451 -27.87 11.87 -22.95
CA PRO A 451 -29.29 12.21 -22.93
C PRO A 451 -29.96 11.83 -21.62
N TYR A 452 -30.87 12.69 -21.17
CA TYR A 452 -31.69 12.42 -19.99
C TYR A 452 -32.42 11.08 -20.10
N ASN A 453 -32.43 10.33 -19.00
CA ASN A 453 -33.15 9.06 -18.92
C ASN A 453 -34.03 9.03 -17.67
N PRO A 454 -35.37 8.96 -17.82
CA PRO A 454 -36.31 8.91 -16.69
C PRO A 454 -36.03 7.77 -15.69
N ASN A 455 -35.50 6.63 -16.16
CA ASN A 455 -35.17 5.50 -15.27
C ASN A 455 -34.04 5.83 -14.27
N PHE A 456 -33.29 6.91 -14.53
CA PHE A 456 -32.20 7.39 -13.70
C PHE A 456 -32.47 8.80 -13.17
N GLU A 457 -33.73 9.22 -13.04
CA GLU A 457 -34.11 10.56 -12.59
C GLU A 457 -33.42 10.99 -11.28
N HIS A 458 -33.41 10.12 -10.27
CA HIS A 458 -32.74 10.38 -8.99
C HIS A 458 -31.22 10.60 -9.13
N ILE A 459 -30.57 9.84 -10.01
CA ILE A 459 -29.14 10.01 -10.33
C ILE A 459 -28.91 11.32 -11.07
N TRP A 460 -29.80 11.68 -12.00
CA TRP A 460 -29.74 12.95 -12.70
C TRP A 460 -29.86 14.12 -11.72
N SER A 461 -30.82 14.08 -10.79
CA SER A 461 -30.95 15.09 -9.74
C SER A 461 -29.66 15.27 -8.93
N ASP A 462 -28.98 14.16 -8.60
CA ASP A 462 -27.69 14.20 -7.91
C ASP A 462 -26.53 14.70 -8.80
N LEU A 463 -26.63 14.56 -10.12
CA LEU A 463 -25.62 14.98 -11.09
C LEU A 463 -25.91 16.35 -11.75
N SER A 464 -27.10 16.92 -11.60
CA SER A 464 -27.44 18.23 -12.17
C SER A 464 -27.25 19.38 -11.18
N CYS A 465 -26.57 19.13 -10.06
CA CYS A 465 -26.25 20.14 -9.04
C CYS A 465 -24.76 20.50 -9.00
N GLU A 466 -24.45 21.60 -8.30
CA GLU A 466 -23.08 21.98 -7.95
C GLU A 466 -22.42 20.84 -7.16
N LYS A 467 -21.23 20.42 -7.61
CA LYS A 467 -20.48 19.31 -7.01
C LYS A 467 -19.00 19.40 -7.36
N LEU A 468 -18.18 18.56 -6.72
CA LEU A 468 -16.78 18.39 -7.09
C LEU A 468 -16.58 17.06 -7.80
N ILE A 469 -15.63 17.01 -8.74
CA ILE A 469 -15.24 15.79 -9.46
C ILE A 469 -13.82 15.46 -9.10
N PHE A 470 -13.51 14.18 -8.86
CA PHE A 470 -12.13 13.72 -8.73
C PHE A 470 -11.86 12.41 -9.46
N ARG A 471 -10.58 12.22 -9.82
CA ARG A 471 -10.12 11.06 -10.61
C ARG A 471 -9.95 9.83 -9.73
N GLU A 472 -10.40 8.67 -10.21
CA GLU A 472 -10.12 7.40 -9.53
C GLU A 472 -8.63 7.03 -9.61
N ILE A 473 -8.00 7.22 -10.77
CA ILE A 473 -6.61 6.87 -11.02
C ILE A 473 -5.85 8.14 -11.42
N ALA A 474 -4.91 8.55 -10.58
CA ALA A 474 -4.05 9.72 -10.77
C ALA A 474 -2.75 9.55 -9.98
N LYS A 475 -1.74 10.39 -10.25
CA LYS A 475 -0.51 10.43 -9.44
C LYS A 475 -0.70 11.20 -8.13
N ASP A 476 -1.59 12.19 -8.18
CA ASP A 476 -1.90 13.09 -7.09
C ASP A 476 -3.41 13.27 -6.98
N LEU A 477 -3.89 13.70 -5.82
CA LEU A 477 -5.30 14.02 -5.63
C LEU A 477 -5.69 15.18 -6.55
N THR A 478 -6.58 14.89 -7.51
CA THR A 478 -6.91 15.80 -8.61
C THR A 478 -8.41 16.02 -8.68
N CYS A 479 -8.83 17.24 -8.34
CA CYS A 479 -10.22 17.64 -8.25
C CYS A 479 -10.52 18.89 -9.09
N CYS A 480 -11.74 19.00 -9.60
CA CYS A 480 -12.27 20.23 -10.20
C CYS A 480 -13.71 20.49 -9.75
N TYR A 481 -14.16 21.73 -9.91
CA TYR A 481 -15.55 22.12 -9.71
C TYR A 481 -16.43 21.72 -10.91
N ASP A 482 -17.69 21.41 -10.64
CA ASP A 482 -18.72 21.14 -11.63
C ASP A 482 -20.01 21.90 -11.27
N PRO A 483 -20.51 22.78 -12.16
CA PRO A 483 -21.74 23.54 -11.93
C PRO A 483 -23.04 22.72 -12.06
N GLY A 484 -22.96 21.41 -12.32
CA GLY A 484 -24.13 20.55 -12.53
C GLY A 484 -24.33 20.15 -13.98
N ILE A 485 -23.25 20.05 -14.76
CA ILE A 485 -23.33 19.74 -16.19
C ILE A 485 -22.60 18.46 -16.58
N PHE A 486 -21.73 17.91 -15.72
CA PHE A 486 -20.94 16.75 -16.09
C PHE A 486 -21.50 15.44 -15.54
N THR A 487 -21.35 14.39 -16.34
CA THR A 487 -21.54 13.00 -15.93
C THR A 487 -20.38 12.13 -16.38
N ASN A 488 -20.37 10.90 -15.88
CA ASN A 488 -19.35 9.90 -16.11
C ASN A 488 -19.97 8.51 -16.02
N ILE A 489 -19.51 7.60 -16.87
CA ILE A 489 -19.90 6.19 -16.75
C ILE A 489 -19.01 5.45 -15.73
N THR A 490 -17.69 5.67 -15.75
CA THR A 490 -16.75 5.09 -14.76
C THR A 490 -15.41 5.84 -14.72
N GLY A 491 -14.69 5.73 -13.61
CA GLY A 491 -13.32 6.25 -13.48
C GLY A 491 -13.23 7.69 -12.95
N LEU A 492 -14.36 8.34 -12.72
CA LEU A 492 -14.49 9.57 -11.94
C LEU A 492 -15.41 9.32 -10.75
N TYR A 493 -15.24 10.12 -9.72
CA TYR A 493 -16.12 10.20 -8.58
C TYR A 493 -16.68 11.62 -8.47
N PHE A 494 -17.92 11.73 -7.99
CA PHE A 494 -18.56 13.01 -7.71
C PHE A 494 -18.78 13.18 -6.21
N ILE A 495 -18.46 14.35 -5.66
CA ILE A 495 -18.69 14.74 -4.27
C ILE A 495 -19.83 15.73 -4.24
N LYS A 496 -20.98 15.30 -3.71
CA LYS A 496 -22.17 16.12 -3.47
C LYS A 496 -22.38 16.30 -1.97
N ILE A 497 -22.64 17.53 -1.56
CA ILE A 497 -22.90 17.91 -0.17
C ILE A 497 -24.04 18.94 -0.20
N ASP A 498 -25.24 18.52 0.18
CA ASP A 498 -26.46 19.32 0.05
C ASP A 498 -26.43 20.56 0.99
N SER A 499 -25.69 20.47 2.10
CA SER A 499 -25.52 21.54 3.10
C SER A 499 -24.48 22.60 2.74
N PHE A 500 -23.67 22.40 1.69
CA PHE A 500 -22.64 23.35 1.31
C PHE A 500 -23.14 24.34 0.27
N ASN A 501 -22.83 25.62 0.47
CA ASN A 501 -22.94 26.62 -0.59
C ASN A 501 -21.73 26.57 -1.54
N THR A 502 -21.80 27.32 -2.64
CA THR A 502 -20.74 27.40 -3.65
C THR A 502 -19.38 27.76 -3.06
N ASP A 503 -19.31 28.73 -2.14
CA ASP A 503 -18.05 29.13 -1.50
C ASP A 503 -17.45 27.98 -0.69
N GLN A 504 -18.26 27.28 0.10
CA GLN A 504 -17.80 26.12 0.88
C GLN A 504 -17.31 24.98 -0.03
N LEU A 505 -17.95 24.74 -1.18
CA LEU A 505 -17.47 23.79 -2.19
C LEU A 505 -16.10 24.19 -2.74
N PHE A 506 -15.87 25.48 -3.01
CA PHE A 506 -14.54 25.96 -3.44
C PHE A 506 -13.49 25.91 -2.32
N GLY A 507 -13.86 26.15 -1.06
CA GLY A 507 -12.98 25.93 0.09
C GLY A 507 -12.52 24.48 0.18
N LEU A 508 -13.47 23.53 0.04
CA LEU A 508 -13.18 22.11 -0.04
C LEU A 508 -12.30 21.76 -1.26
N LEU A 509 -12.60 22.33 -2.43
CA LEU A 509 -11.78 22.14 -3.64
C LEU A 509 -10.33 22.55 -3.41
N THR A 510 -10.09 23.69 -2.75
CA THR A 510 -8.74 24.16 -2.41
C THR A 510 -8.00 23.18 -1.49
N ILE A 511 -8.70 22.66 -0.48
CA ILE A 511 -8.15 21.68 0.47
C ILE A 511 -7.80 20.37 -0.25
N LEU A 512 -8.72 19.81 -1.04
CA LEU A 512 -8.52 18.53 -1.73
C LEU A 512 -7.38 18.61 -2.76
N ASN A 513 -7.20 19.74 -3.44
CA ASN A 513 -6.11 19.90 -4.40
C ASN A 513 -4.75 20.25 -3.78
N SER A 514 -4.68 20.43 -2.46
CA SER A 514 -3.46 20.82 -1.74
C SER A 514 -2.43 19.68 -1.66
N ASN A 515 -1.16 20.07 -1.55
CA ASN A 515 -0.04 19.16 -1.35
C ASN A 515 -0.11 18.48 0.02
N LEU A 516 -0.69 19.13 1.03
CA LEU A 516 -0.86 18.55 2.36
C LEU A 516 -1.79 17.34 2.31
N LEU A 517 -2.99 17.48 1.72
CA LEU A 517 -3.94 16.36 1.67
C LEU A 517 -3.44 15.24 0.74
N ASP A 518 -2.72 15.58 -0.32
CA ASP A 518 -2.04 14.60 -1.16
C ASP A 518 -0.97 13.82 -0.37
N LEU A 519 -0.16 14.49 0.43
CA LEU A 519 0.84 13.86 1.32
C LEU A 519 0.17 12.96 2.38
N VAL A 520 -0.93 13.40 2.99
CA VAL A 520 -1.71 12.60 3.95
C VAL A 520 -2.24 11.35 3.28
N PHE A 521 -2.85 11.49 2.09
CA PHE A 521 -3.35 10.35 1.32
C PHE A 521 -2.24 9.37 0.99
N LYS A 522 -1.09 9.85 0.50
CA LYS A 522 0.08 9.02 0.17
C LYS A 522 0.65 8.32 1.41
N THR A 523 0.73 8.99 2.55
CA THR A 523 1.22 8.40 3.81
C THR A 523 0.32 7.25 4.27
N LEU A 524 -1.00 7.41 4.16
CA LEU A 524 -1.96 6.38 4.54
C LEU A 524 -2.07 5.24 3.51
N PHE A 525 -2.03 5.56 2.22
CA PHE A 525 -2.48 4.64 1.17
C PHE A 525 -1.40 4.29 0.13
N SER A 526 -0.11 4.58 0.38
CA SER A 526 1.00 4.27 -0.54
C SER A 526 1.09 2.80 -0.94
N THR A 527 0.64 1.88 -0.09
CA THR A 527 0.62 0.44 -0.40
C THR A 527 -0.40 0.07 -1.49
N LEU A 528 -1.22 1.03 -1.94
CA LEU A 528 -2.21 0.87 -2.99
C LEU A 528 -1.76 1.47 -4.33
N HIS A 529 -0.47 1.75 -4.47
CA HIS A 529 0.09 2.22 -5.72
C HIS A 529 -0.02 1.17 -6.83
N MET A 530 -0.01 1.69 -8.05
CA MET A 530 -0.09 0.98 -9.31
C MET A 530 1.19 1.29 -10.11
N ALA A 531 1.38 0.55 -11.20
CA ALA A 531 2.49 0.79 -12.11
C ALA A 531 2.57 2.27 -12.56
N GLY A 532 3.78 2.80 -12.71
CA GLY A 532 4.02 4.19 -13.14
C GLY A 532 3.77 5.27 -12.08
N GLY A 533 3.68 4.89 -10.79
CA GLY A 533 3.48 5.82 -9.67
C GLY A 533 2.03 6.31 -9.52
N TYR A 534 1.08 5.69 -10.21
CA TYR A 534 -0.34 6.01 -10.07
C TYR A 534 -0.89 5.45 -8.76
N LEU A 535 -1.86 6.14 -8.18
CA LEU A 535 -2.61 5.74 -7.01
C LEU A 535 -4.09 5.63 -7.34
N ARG A 536 -4.79 4.78 -6.59
CA ARG A 536 -6.24 4.66 -6.67
C ARG A 536 -6.91 5.49 -5.58
N PHE A 537 -7.37 6.68 -5.94
CA PHE A 537 -8.19 7.55 -5.09
C PHE A 537 -9.63 7.01 -5.07
N ASN A 538 -9.87 6.01 -4.23
CA ASN A 538 -11.21 5.46 -4.02
C ASN A 538 -12.04 6.39 -3.12
N GLY A 539 -13.32 6.56 -3.40
CA GLY A 539 -14.22 7.38 -2.58
C GLY A 539 -14.26 6.98 -1.09
N SER A 540 -14.13 5.68 -0.78
CA SER A 540 -14.04 5.22 0.62
C SER A 540 -12.78 5.71 1.36
N PHE A 541 -11.69 5.99 0.63
CA PHE A 541 -10.46 6.54 1.19
C PHE A 541 -10.54 8.06 1.32
N ILE A 542 -11.14 8.76 0.35
CA ILE A 542 -11.38 10.21 0.43
C ILE A 542 -12.25 10.56 1.63
N LYS A 543 -13.30 9.76 1.92
CA LYS A 543 -14.14 9.89 3.12
C LYS A 543 -13.38 9.86 4.44
N ARG A 544 -12.17 9.29 4.45
CA ARG A 544 -11.33 9.07 5.64
C ARG A 544 -10.24 10.12 5.82
N LEU A 545 -10.09 11.05 4.89
CA LEU A 545 -9.13 12.15 5.04
C LEU A 545 -9.58 13.11 6.14
N PRO A 546 -8.64 13.77 6.85
CA PRO A 546 -8.98 14.75 7.87
C PRO A 546 -9.60 15.99 7.22
N LEU A 547 -10.61 16.59 7.86
CA LEU A 547 -11.27 17.80 7.37
C LEU A 547 -11.52 18.82 8.49
N PRO A 548 -11.17 20.11 8.29
CA PRO A 548 -11.51 21.18 9.23
C PRO A 548 -13.02 21.44 9.21
N ARG A 549 -13.56 21.92 10.33
CA ARG A 549 -15.01 22.18 10.48
C ARG A 549 -15.50 23.43 9.74
N LYS A 550 -14.61 24.39 9.50
CA LYS A 550 -14.89 25.66 8.84
C LYS A 550 -13.84 25.91 7.76
N PHE A 551 -14.26 26.55 6.68
CA PHE A 551 -13.37 26.98 5.62
C PHE A 551 -13.29 28.51 5.63
N PRO A 552 -12.10 29.10 5.79
CA PRO A 552 -11.94 30.54 5.69
C PRO A 552 -12.44 31.04 4.32
N LEU A 553 -13.12 32.18 4.31
CA LEU A 553 -13.69 32.74 3.09
C LEU A 553 -12.60 33.01 2.04
N PHE A 554 -11.47 33.57 2.47
CA PHE A 554 -10.33 33.84 1.59
C PHE A 554 -9.81 32.55 0.90
N LEU A 555 -9.78 31.42 1.61
CA LEU A 555 -9.37 30.14 1.03
C LEU A 555 -10.35 29.64 -0.04
N SER A 556 -11.64 29.90 0.16
CA SER A 556 -12.70 29.61 -0.81
C SER A 556 -12.56 30.47 -2.07
N GLN A 557 -12.24 31.76 -1.90
CA GLN A 557 -11.98 32.65 -3.03
C GLN A 557 -10.74 32.27 -3.82
N LEU A 558 -9.67 31.81 -3.14
CA LEU A 558 -8.51 31.26 -3.83
C LEU A 558 -8.88 30.05 -4.69
N GLY A 559 -9.77 29.18 -4.21
CA GLY A 559 -10.30 28.05 -4.98
C GLY A 559 -11.00 28.50 -6.26
N LYS A 560 -11.87 29.50 -6.17
CA LYS A 560 -12.56 30.11 -7.32
C LYS A 560 -11.57 30.71 -8.33
N MET A 561 -10.60 31.48 -7.84
CA MET A 561 -9.56 32.07 -8.67
C MET A 561 -8.70 31.02 -9.36
N LEU A 562 -8.31 29.97 -8.64
CA LEU A 562 -7.52 28.86 -9.21
C LEU A 562 -8.30 28.08 -10.26
N GLN A 563 -9.60 27.83 -10.04
CA GLN A 563 -10.49 27.24 -11.04
C GLN A 563 -10.57 28.11 -12.30
N LEU A 564 -10.87 29.40 -12.15
CA LEU A 564 -10.94 30.33 -13.28
C LEU A 564 -9.62 30.39 -14.04
N LEU A 565 -8.52 30.72 -13.36
CA LEU A 565 -7.22 30.92 -13.99
C LEU A 565 -6.70 29.63 -14.63
N SER A 566 -6.97 28.47 -14.01
CA SER A 566 -6.51 27.19 -14.56
C SER A 566 -7.30 26.79 -15.80
N GLN A 567 -8.61 27.05 -15.82
CA GLN A 567 -9.43 26.83 -17.01
C GLN A 567 -9.05 27.81 -18.12
N LEU A 568 -8.89 29.10 -17.83
CA LEU A 568 -8.43 30.11 -18.80
C LEU A 568 -7.07 29.73 -19.39
N LYS A 569 -6.10 29.34 -18.56
CA LYS A 569 -4.80 28.88 -19.07
C LYS A 569 -4.97 27.69 -20.00
N TYR A 570 -5.78 26.70 -19.63
CA TYR A 570 -6.00 25.53 -20.50
C TYR A 570 -6.62 25.92 -21.83
N ASP A 571 -7.68 26.72 -21.81
CA ASP A 571 -8.37 27.17 -23.01
C ASP A 571 -7.40 27.98 -23.90
N LEU A 572 -6.66 28.93 -23.33
CA LEU A 572 -5.70 29.78 -24.06
C LEU A 572 -4.42 29.07 -24.54
N ASP A 573 -3.95 28.04 -23.81
CA ASP A 573 -2.84 27.17 -24.22
C ASP A 573 -3.26 26.27 -25.39
N SER A 574 -4.52 25.87 -25.40
CA SER A 574 -5.04 25.00 -26.43
C SER A 574 -4.98 25.77 -27.75
N LYS A 575 -4.20 25.27 -28.71
CA LYS A 575 -4.23 25.74 -30.11
C LYS A 575 -5.56 25.32 -30.76
N GLU A 576 -6.68 25.61 -30.12
CA GLU A 576 -8.00 25.42 -30.69
C GLU A 576 -8.12 26.27 -31.93
N SER A 577 -8.74 25.69 -32.96
CA SER A 577 -8.99 26.42 -34.20
C SER A 577 -9.84 27.68 -33.94
N GLU A 578 -10.65 27.71 -32.88
CA GLU A 578 -11.51 28.84 -32.52
C GLU A 578 -10.77 30.06 -31.98
N ILE A 579 -9.72 29.89 -31.14
CA ILE A 579 -8.92 31.02 -30.65
C ILE A 579 -8.12 31.65 -31.79
N VAL A 580 -7.53 30.82 -32.65
CA VAL A 580 -6.78 31.28 -33.83
C VAL A 580 -7.71 31.95 -34.85
N LYS A 581 -8.99 31.56 -34.91
CA LYS A 581 -9.99 32.17 -35.80
C LYS A 581 -10.67 33.42 -35.21
N ASN A 582 -10.52 33.71 -33.91
CA ASN A 582 -11.16 34.84 -33.26
C ASN A 582 -10.12 35.92 -32.85
N PRO A 583 -10.05 37.04 -33.59
CA PRO A 583 -9.07 38.10 -33.34
C PRO A 583 -9.17 38.74 -31.94
N GLU A 584 -10.36 38.77 -31.34
CA GLU A 584 -10.54 39.32 -30.00
C GLU A 584 -9.97 38.40 -28.92
N LEU A 585 -10.19 37.08 -29.07
CA LEU A 585 -9.59 36.07 -28.19
C LEU A 585 -8.07 36.04 -28.33
N GLU A 586 -7.53 36.19 -29.54
CA GLU A 586 -6.09 36.28 -29.77
C GLU A 586 -5.48 37.51 -29.08
N ARG A 587 -6.10 38.69 -29.24
CA ARG A 587 -5.67 39.92 -28.53
C ARG A 587 -5.74 39.75 -27.00
N PHE A 588 -6.82 39.15 -26.50
CA PHE A 588 -6.96 38.85 -25.08
C PHE A 588 -5.87 37.90 -24.59
N ASN A 589 -5.57 36.85 -25.36
CA ASN A 589 -4.50 35.90 -25.05
C ASN A 589 -3.15 36.62 -24.95
N ASN A 590 -2.78 37.38 -25.98
CA ASN A 590 -1.53 38.15 -26.02
C ASN A 590 -1.41 39.12 -24.83
N LYS A 591 -2.53 39.72 -24.39
CA LYS A 591 -2.57 40.63 -23.23
C LYS A 591 -2.37 39.91 -21.88
N TYR A 592 -2.95 38.73 -21.69
CA TYR A 592 -3.09 38.12 -20.36
C TYR A 592 -2.34 36.81 -20.12
N TYR A 593 -1.90 36.11 -21.16
CA TYR A 593 -1.33 34.75 -21.05
C TYR A 593 -0.21 34.64 -20.00
N ASN A 594 0.83 35.46 -20.13
CA ASN A 594 1.96 35.46 -19.19
C ASN A 594 1.54 35.87 -17.77
N GLN A 595 0.58 36.78 -17.64
CA GLN A 595 0.04 37.22 -16.35
C GLN A 595 -0.71 36.08 -15.66
N ILE A 596 -1.57 35.37 -16.39
CA ILE A 596 -2.33 34.21 -15.88
C ILE A 596 -1.37 33.13 -15.36
N GLN A 597 -0.28 32.85 -16.08
CA GLN A 597 0.73 31.88 -15.61
C GLN A 597 1.38 32.32 -14.29
N ASN A 598 1.77 33.59 -14.19
CA ASN A 598 2.36 34.15 -12.96
C ASN A 598 1.38 34.12 -11.78
N TYR A 599 0.12 34.51 -12.02
CA TYR A 599 -0.95 34.47 -11.03
C TYR A 599 -1.17 33.03 -10.54
N LEU A 600 -1.29 32.07 -11.44
CA LEU A 600 -1.44 30.66 -11.10
C LEU A 600 -0.28 30.15 -10.24
N LYS A 601 0.95 30.44 -10.62
CA LYS A 601 2.14 30.01 -9.85
C LYS A 601 2.09 30.58 -8.43
N PHE A 602 1.78 31.86 -8.28
CA PHE A 602 1.70 32.52 -6.98
C PHE A 602 0.54 32.00 -6.12
N PHE A 603 -0.69 32.02 -6.63
CA PHE A 603 -1.87 31.62 -5.86
C PHE A 603 -1.88 30.12 -5.53
N LYS A 604 -1.24 29.26 -6.33
CA LYS A 604 -1.00 27.86 -5.96
C LYS A 604 -0.08 27.74 -4.75
N ARG A 605 0.98 28.54 -4.66
CA ARG A 605 1.87 28.54 -3.50
C ARG A 605 1.15 29.07 -2.26
N LEU A 606 0.49 30.22 -2.39
CA LEU A 606 -0.28 30.83 -1.31
C LEU A 606 -1.37 29.89 -0.76
N SER A 607 -2.17 29.27 -1.64
CA SER A 607 -3.21 28.32 -1.21
C SER A 607 -2.63 27.11 -0.48
N ASN A 608 -1.50 26.57 -0.93
CA ASN A 608 -0.83 25.47 -0.23
C ASN A 608 -0.31 25.89 1.16
N SER A 609 0.28 27.08 1.29
CA SER A 609 0.73 27.61 2.58
C SER A 609 -0.44 27.84 3.53
N LEU A 610 -1.55 28.40 3.04
CA LEU A 610 -2.76 28.61 3.85
C LEU A 610 -3.44 27.30 4.24
N VAL A 611 -3.49 26.28 3.37
CA VAL A 611 -3.99 24.96 3.78
C VAL A 611 -3.08 24.34 4.84
N LYS A 612 -1.75 24.46 4.72
CA LYS A 612 -0.83 24.02 5.79
C LYS A 612 -1.15 24.73 7.10
N LEU A 613 -1.28 26.06 7.08
CA LEU A 613 -1.60 26.85 8.26
C LEU A 613 -2.95 26.41 8.86
N LEU A 614 -4.01 26.27 8.04
CA LEU A 614 -5.34 25.85 8.50
C LEU A 614 -5.33 24.53 9.30
N PHE A 615 -4.44 23.60 8.95
CA PHE A 615 -4.33 22.32 9.65
C PHE A 615 -3.30 22.33 10.79
N LEU A 616 -2.25 23.15 10.70
CA LEU A 616 -1.04 23.02 11.51
C LEU A 616 -0.73 24.28 12.32
N ASP A 617 -1.66 25.22 12.42
CA ASP A 617 -1.44 26.50 13.07
C ASP A 617 -0.96 26.37 14.52
N GLU A 618 -1.65 25.55 15.32
CA GLU A 618 -1.28 25.25 16.71
C GLU A 618 0.10 24.58 16.80
N PHE A 619 0.38 23.63 15.89
CA PHE A 619 1.70 22.98 15.83
C PHE A 619 2.84 23.98 15.57
N TYR A 620 2.61 24.97 14.70
CA TYR A 620 3.60 26.00 14.42
C TYR A 620 3.78 26.98 15.59
N LEU A 621 2.69 27.35 16.28
CA LEU A 621 2.77 28.15 17.51
C LEU A 621 3.59 27.46 18.60
N GLU A 622 3.34 26.18 18.83
CA GLU A 622 4.12 25.37 19.79
C GLU A 622 5.62 25.30 19.41
N SER A 623 5.93 25.46 18.13
CA SER A 623 7.30 25.47 17.60
C SER A 623 7.92 26.86 17.52
N ASN A 624 7.28 27.89 18.09
CA ASN A 624 7.69 29.31 18.03
C ASN A 624 7.87 29.85 16.59
N LEU A 625 7.13 29.31 15.63
CA LEU A 625 7.09 29.80 14.24
C LEU A 625 5.86 30.69 14.06
N ASP A 626 6.07 32.00 13.87
CA ASP A 626 4.99 32.97 13.70
C ASP A 626 4.71 33.28 12.22
N TYR A 627 3.50 32.92 11.78
CA TYR A 627 2.94 33.18 10.46
C TYR A 627 1.84 34.24 10.49
N PHE A 628 2.01 35.30 11.31
CA PHE A 628 1.03 36.36 11.52
C PHE A 628 0.36 36.90 10.25
N ILE A 629 1.15 37.30 9.23
CA ILE A 629 0.60 37.85 7.98
C ILE A 629 -0.30 36.83 7.26
N LEU A 630 0.07 35.55 7.24
CA LEU A 630 -0.79 34.51 6.67
C LEU A 630 -2.06 34.29 7.50
N ARG A 631 -2.02 34.45 8.83
CA ARG A 631 -3.22 34.39 9.69
C ARG A 631 -4.17 35.54 9.37
N GLU A 632 -3.65 36.75 9.24
CA GLU A 632 -4.46 37.93 8.87
C GLU A 632 -5.22 37.70 7.55
N LEU A 633 -4.65 36.94 6.60
CA LEU A 633 -5.35 36.60 5.36
C LEU A 633 -6.60 35.74 5.56
N PHE A 634 -6.70 34.96 6.65
CA PHE A 634 -7.94 34.24 6.97
C PHE A 634 -9.05 35.19 7.43
N ASP A 635 -8.67 36.25 8.13
CA ASP A 635 -9.57 37.27 8.68
C ASP A 635 -9.92 38.36 7.68
N LEU A 636 -9.26 38.40 6.51
CA LEU A 636 -9.67 39.22 5.39
C LEU A 636 -11.06 38.80 4.88
N ASN A 637 -12.09 39.37 5.50
CA ASN A 637 -13.48 39.39 5.03
C ASN A 637 -13.66 40.26 3.78
N THR A 638 -12.58 40.70 3.14
CA THR A 638 -12.65 41.46 1.90
C THR A 638 -13.19 40.55 0.82
N GLU A 639 -14.48 40.66 0.49
CA GLU A 639 -15.06 40.05 -0.70
C GLU A 639 -14.30 40.54 -1.95
N PRO A 640 -13.51 39.73 -2.65
CA PRO A 640 -13.58 39.85 -4.09
C PRO A 640 -15.03 39.52 -4.45
N LYS A 641 -15.78 40.49 -4.98
CA LYS A 641 -17.15 40.29 -5.49
C LYS A 641 -17.26 38.91 -6.14
N LYS A 642 -18.33 38.14 -5.82
CA LYS A 642 -18.57 36.77 -6.32
C LYS A 642 -18.00 36.59 -7.72
N ILE A 643 -16.95 35.77 -7.86
CA ILE A 643 -16.45 35.33 -9.16
C ILE A 643 -17.39 34.19 -9.60
N PRO A 644 -18.31 34.42 -10.55
CA PRO A 644 -19.20 33.35 -11.00
C PRO A 644 -18.37 32.24 -11.66
N HIS A 645 -18.87 31.01 -11.68
CA HIS A 645 -18.25 29.99 -12.51
C HIS A 645 -18.84 30.06 -13.92
N LYS A 646 -17.99 30.35 -14.91
CA LYS A 646 -18.31 30.38 -16.34
C LYS A 646 -17.08 29.90 -17.14
N PHE A 647 -17.27 29.57 -18.41
CA PHE A 647 -16.24 29.15 -19.36
C PHE A 647 -15.82 30.30 -20.29
N LEU A 648 -14.67 30.16 -20.96
CA LEU A 648 -14.20 31.14 -21.95
C LEU A 648 -14.91 30.97 -23.30
N ILE A 649 -15.13 29.74 -23.72
CA ILE A 649 -15.54 29.37 -25.09
C ILE A 649 -16.91 28.70 -25.04
N PRO A 650 -17.88 29.09 -25.88
CA PRO A 650 -19.23 28.50 -25.94
C PRO A 650 -19.23 27.13 -26.63
N ARG A 651 -18.74 26.09 -25.96
CA ARG A 651 -18.58 24.75 -26.56
C ARG A 651 -19.86 23.91 -26.63
N PHE A 652 -20.78 24.10 -25.68
CA PHE A 652 -21.97 23.26 -25.54
C PHE A 652 -23.18 24.12 -25.21
N ASP A 653 -24.34 23.73 -25.73
CA ASP A 653 -25.61 24.38 -25.47
C ASP A 653 -26.32 23.70 -24.29
N ILE A 654 -25.95 24.05 -23.06
CA ILE A 654 -26.60 23.59 -21.83
C ILE A 654 -26.83 24.80 -20.93
N SER A 655 -27.98 24.88 -20.27
CA SER A 655 -28.40 26.01 -19.42
C SER A 655 -27.36 26.44 -18.37
N ASN A 656 -26.67 25.48 -17.75
CA ASN A 656 -25.63 25.72 -16.76
C ASN A 656 -24.22 25.92 -17.36
N TYR A 657 -24.05 25.77 -18.68
CA TYR A 657 -22.82 26.12 -19.40
C TYR A 657 -22.79 27.62 -19.70
N LYS A 658 -22.40 28.41 -18.69
CA LYS A 658 -22.33 29.87 -18.82
C LYS A 658 -20.99 30.29 -19.40
N VAL A 659 -20.98 31.32 -20.24
CA VAL A 659 -19.77 31.85 -20.89
C VAL A 659 -19.53 33.28 -20.45
N TYR A 660 -18.25 33.63 -20.28
CA TYR A 660 -17.86 35.00 -19.99
C TYR A 660 -17.88 35.88 -21.23
N SER A 661 -18.27 37.15 -21.06
CA SER A 661 -17.84 38.17 -22.02
C SER A 661 -16.37 38.56 -21.76
N LEU A 662 -15.67 39.00 -22.80
CA LEU A 662 -14.28 39.47 -22.64
C LEU A 662 -14.17 40.67 -21.68
N ASN A 663 -15.17 41.55 -21.65
CA ASN A 663 -15.24 42.67 -20.71
C ASN A 663 -15.42 42.21 -19.26
N GLU A 664 -16.24 41.18 -19.02
CA GLU A 664 -16.36 40.56 -17.70
C GLU A 664 -15.01 39.98 -17.24
N LEU A 665 -14.32 39.24 -18.11
CA LEU A 665 -13.01 38.66 -17.81
C LEU A 665 -11.94 39.72 -17.55
N ASP A 666 -11.89 40.78 -18.36
CA ASP A 666 -10.96 41.89 -18.19
C ASP A 666 -11.14 42.54 -16.80
N SER A 667 -12.39 42.78 -16.38
CA SER A 667 -12.73 43.28 -15.05
C SER A 667 -12.26 42.35 -13.93
N ILE A 668 -12.49 41.04 -14.08
CA ILE A 668 -12.08 40.03 -13.08
C ILE A 668 -10.55 39.95 -13.00
N LEU A 669 -9.86 39.83 -14.14
CA LEU A 669 -8.40 39.75 -14.20
C LEU A 669 -7.74 41.03 -13.69
N THR A 670 -8.35 42.19 -13.88
CA THR A 670 -7.87 43.46 -13.31
C THR A 670 -7.94 43.46 -11.78
N LYS A 671 -9.00 42.89 -11.18
CA LYS A 671 -9.10 42.71 -9.71
C LYS A 671 -8.08 41.69 -9.20
N ILE A 672 -7.90 40.58 -9.91
CA ILE A 672 -6.89 39.56 -9.60
C ILE A 672 -5.49 40.18 -9.66
N LYS A 673 -5.19 41.00 -10.66
CA LYS A 673 -3.92 41.74 -10.78
C LYS A 673 -3.68 42.66 -9.60
N LYS A 674 -4.70 43.43 -9.16
CA LYS A 674 -4.59 44.30 -7.98
C LYS A 674 -4.28 43.48 -6.71
N LEU A 675 -5.00 42.38 -6.50
CA LEU A 675 -4.76 41.48 -5.37
C LEU A 675 -3.37 40.85 -5.43
N TYR A 676 -2.97 40.34 -6.60
CA TYR A 676 -1.66 39.79 -6.85
C TYR A 676 -0.56 40.81 -6.53
N ASN A 677 -0.62 42.02 -7.07
CA ASN A 677 0.40 43.05 -6.82
C ASN A 677 0.49 43.40 -5.33
N ARG A 678 -0.66 43.52 -4.64
CA ARG A 678 -0.69 43.81 -3.20
C ARG A 678 0.00 42.71 -2.38
N LEU A 679 -0.31 41.45 -2.66
CA LEU A 679 0.22 40.32 -1.90
C LEU A 679 1.67 39.98 -2.30
N HIS A 680 1.97 40.01 -3.60
CA HIS A 680 3.28 39.65 -4.14
C HIS A 680 4.38 40.63 -3.73
N ASN A 681 4.05 41.93 -3.60
CA ASN A 681 5.01 42.95 -3.18
C ASN A 681 5.22 42.98 -1.65
N ASN A 682 4.41 42.25 -0.87
CA ASN A 682 4.61 42.12 0.58
C ASN A 682 5.73 41.10 0.84
N ARG A 683 6.96 41.60 1.06
CA ARG A 683 8.15 40.77 1.32
C ARG A 683 7.96 39.84 2.53
N GLY A 684 7.29 40.30 3.59
CA GLY A 684 7.00 39.48 4.77
C GLY A 684 6.13 38.27 4.44
N LEU A 685 5.06 38.49 3.67
CA LEU A 685 4.20 37.40 3.18
C LEU A 685 4.98 36.41 2.30
N ILE A 686 5.78 36.90 1.35
CA ILE A 686 6.60 36.03 0.50
C ILE A 686 7.55 35.18 1.33
N ASN A 687 8.23 35.77 2.32
CA ASN A 687 9.11 35.04 3.22
C ASN A 687 8.37 33.95 4.00
N GLN A 688 7.18 34.25 4.53
CA GLN A 688 6.36 33.25 5.23
C GLN A 688 5.87 32.12 4.30
N ILE A 689 5.49 32.43 3.06
CA ILE A 689 5.13 31.42 2.06
C ILE A 689 6.33 30.54 1.74
N ASP A 690 7.50 31.13 1.49
CA ASP A 690 8.72 30.42 1.14
C ASP A 690 9.18 29.51 2.28
N ASP A 691 9.12 29.99 3.51
CA ASP A 691 9.44 29.23 4.72
C ASP A 691 8.52 28.02 4.88
N LEU A 692 7.19 28.21 4.83
CA LEU A 692 6.22 27.11 4.91
C LEU A 692 6.35 26.10 3.77
N MET A 693 6.75 26.55 2.58
CA MET A 693 6.96 25.66 1.44
C MET A 693 8.25 24.84 1.57
N LYS A 694 9.27 25.36 2.26
CA LYS A 694 10.51 24.64 2.60
C LYS A 694 10.31 23.70 3.79
N ASN A 695 9.50 24.09 4.77
CA ASN A 695 9.08 23.29 5.91
C ASN A 695 8.11 22.20 5.46
N ASN A 696 8.67 21.22 4.76
CA ASN A 696 8.11 19.90 4.61
C ASN A 696 8.41 19.20 5.91
N LEU A 697 7.53 19.35 6.91
CA LEU A 697 7.54 18.56 8.14
C LEU A 697 8.16 17.19 7.83
N SER A 698 9.42 16.99 8.20
CA SER A 698 10.23 15.85 7.76
C SER A 698 10.20 14.75 8.79
#